data_AF-A0AAP9LD84-F1
#
_entry.id   AF-A0AAP9LD84-F1
#
_cell.length_a   1.000
_cell.length_b   1.000
_cell.length_c   1.000
_cell.angle_alpha   90.00
_cell.angle_beta   90.00
_cell.angle_gamma   90.00
#
_symmetry.space_group_name_H-M   'P 1'
#
loop_
_entity.id
_entity.type
_entity.pdbx_description
1 polymer ?
#
loop_
_entity_poly.entity_id
_entity_poly.type
_entity_poly.pdbx_seq_one_letter_code
_entity_poly.pdbx_strand_id
1 'polypeptide(L)'
;MTKNRNVKLSCLSLAIGGILTAQTMAAETESSRTATNPNTRFQPAGVSQSDFGGTGLLQMPTARMAETGEFSLNYRDNEEYRRYSVSLQLFDWLETSVRYTDTRTAPYSFSSGFSGNQTHKDKGFDIKARLWQESYWLPDVSVGLRDIAGTGLFDSEYLVASKRFGSFDFTLGMGWGNMAESSNIKNPACSLKASFCQRSEGYSGKGGQFEVGNFFHGPTALFGGIEYQTPWDPLRLKLEYDGNDYSREFADRYSSEKIKQDSPFNIGAVYRVGDILDTTLSWQRGNTLMWGFTLRTNFNSLKPNYLDDAPPVYAPVQDGKGTNWQLVSKELSDKAGYKDADIYADQKQVTIVADQTKYRDSEQATQRAATVLANHVPGSIDEYHIVQRSQRLPIASTEVDAKAFHQVKQAAVPLGQPEPETHRKEPVSDVRGQQVLLAEPDRLTYSLDPTLIQSFGGPESFYMYQVALKGNADYRLTDHWSVGGTATLNLVNNYDKFNFKAPPADGAALPRVRTWVREYVTSSDLLLTNLQLTRSDNPALDWYTQVYGGYLEMMYAGVGSEVLYRPFGKSWALGLDVNYVKQRDWNDIMRMADYDVVTGHLTAYWELPFVEGAVAKVSVGRYLAGDKGVTLDLSRRFDSGIIAGAFATKTNVSAAEYGEGSFTKGFYVSIPFDLLFTEPTVKRGAVGWVPLTRDGGQMLQRRSSLYGLTEH
;
A
#
# COMPACT_ATOMS: atom_id res chain seq x y z
N MET A 1 26.20 -29.98 -20.71
CA MET A 1 26.60 -28.71 -21.37
C MET A 1 26.06 -27.56 -20.54
N THR A 2 26.95 -26.97 -19.75
CA THR A 2 26.72 -25.81 -18.89
C THR A 2 26.47 -24.56 -19.75
N LYS A 3 25.28 -23.96 -19.64
CA LYS A 3 25.02 -22.61 -20.14
C LYS A 3 24.69 -21.69 -18.98
N ASN A 4 25.72 -20.97 -18.54
CA ASN A 4 25.62 -19.73 -17.79
C ASN A 4 24.69 -18.77 -18.53
N ARG A 5 23.51 -18.50 -17.95
CA ARG A 5 22.71 -17.30 -18.27
C ARG A 5 22.48 -16.54 -16.97
N ASN A 6 23.51 -15.81 -16.55
CA ASN A 6 23.35 -14.71 -15.62
C ASN A 6 22.77 -13.52 -16.39
N VAL A 7 21.45 -13.54 -16.60
CA VAL A 7 20.73 -12.32 -16.98
C VAL A 7 20.30 -11.65 -15.68
N LYS A 8 21.02 -10.59 -15.29
CA LYS A 8 20.58 -9.71 -14.21
C LYS A 8 19.41 -8.87 -14.74
N LEU A 9 18.18 -9.34 -14.53
CA LEU A 9 16.99 -8.51 -14.73
C LEU A 9 16.83 -7.57 -13.53
N SER A 10 17.38 -6.36 -13.67
CA SER A 10 17.03 -5.19 -12.84
C SER A 10 15.78 -4.46 -13.35
N CYS A 11 15.00 -5.07 -14.26
CA CYS A 11 14.04 -4.35 -15.11
C CYS A 11 12.57 -4.43 -14.68
N LEU A 12 12.19 -5.15 -13.61
CA LEU A 12 10.77 -5.28 -13.26
C LEU A 12 10.26 -4.27 -12.22
N SER A 13 11.13 -3.79 -11.33
CA SER A 13 10.88 -2.55 -10.57
C SER A 13 10.79 -1.32 -11.50
N LEU A 14 11.49 -1.38 -12.64
CA LEU A 14 11.36 -0.45 -13.76
C LEU A 14 10.07 -0.65 -14.58
N ALA A 15 9.30 -1.74 -14.42
CA ALA A 15 8.05 -1.92 -15.15
C ALA A 15 6.88 -1.21 -14.45
N ILE A 16 6.83 -1.26 -13.10
CA ILE A 16 5.87 -0.47 -12.31
C ILE A 16 6.26 1.02 -12.38
N GLY A 17 7.56 1.33 -12.26
CA GLY A 17 8.07 2.68 -12.53
C GLY A 17 7.82 3.13 -13.97
N GLY A 18 7.96 2.23 -14.95
CA GLY A 18 7.81 2.48 -16.38
C GLY A 18 6.37 2.79 -16.81
N ILE A 19 5.39 2.07 -16.26
CA ILE A 19 3.96 2.31 -16.52
C ILE A 19 3.52 3.61 -15.85
N LEU A 20 3.99 3.90 -14.63
CA LEU A 20 3.74 5.17 -13.94
C LEU A 20 4.41 6.36 -14.65
N THR A 21 5.61 6.18 -15.22
CA THR A 21 6.29 7.23 -16.03
C THR A 21 5.61 7.49 -17.37
N ALA A 22 4.97 6.49 -17.98
CA ALA A 22 4.28 6.66 -19.25
C ALA A 22 2.99 7.50 -19.11
N GLN A 23 2.30 7.42 -17.98
CA GLN A 23 1.08 8.20 -17.73
C GLN A 23 1.37 9.67 -17.42
N THR A 24 2.47 9.97 -16.73
CA THR A 24 2.89 11.36 -16.50
C THR A 24 3.27 12.07 -17.80
N MET A 25 3.93 11.37 -18.74
CA MET A 25 4.26 11.95 -20.05
C MET A 25 3.02 12.19 -20.94
N ALA A 26 1.92 11.45 -20.74
CA ALA A 26 0.68 11.68 -21.49
C ALA A 26 -0.11 12.90 -20.96
N ALA A 27 -0.11 13.12 -19.64
CA ALA A 27 -0.75 14.27 -18.99
C ALA A 27 -0.08 15.63 -19.34
N GLU A 28 1.21 15.62 -19.70
CA GLU A 28 1.93 16.80 -20.21
C GLU A 28 1.29 17.39 -21.48
N THR A 29 0.54 16.58 -22.26
CA THR A 29 -0.03 17.02 -23.54
C THR A 29 -1.28 17.90 -23.41
N GLU A 30 -2.02 17.82 -22.30
CA GLU A 30 -3.29 18.56 -22.13
C GLU A 30 -3.17 19.82 -21.26
N SER A 31 -2.15 19.95 -20.40
CA SER A 31 -2.02 21.10 -19.49
C SER A 31 -1.39 22.35 -20.12
N SER A 32 -0.91 22.29 -21.37
CA SER A 32 -0.10 23.38 -21.95
C SER A 32 -0.91 24.45 -22.70
N ARG A 33 -2.15 24.77 -22.31
CA ARG A 33 -2.91 25.90 -22.88
C ARG A 33 -3.78 26.61 -21.85
N THR A 34 -3.17 27.36 -20.93
CA THR A 34 -3.87 28.50 -20.33
C THR A 34 -2.92 29.65 -19.99
N ALA A 35 -3.21 30.79 -20.64
CA ALA A 35 -2.86 32.17 -20.33
C ALA A 35 -1.38 32.59 -20.18
N THR A 36 -0.96 33.38 -21.16
CA THR A 36 0.18 34.30 -21.13
C THR A 36 0.04 35.38 -20.04
N ASN A 37 0.95 35.31 -19.08
CA ASN A 37 1.53 36.39 -18.25
C ASN A 37 0.63 37.15 -17.25
N PRO A 38 0.84 36.89 -15.94
CA PRO A 38 0.95 37.93 -14.93
C PRO A 38 2.34 37.89 -14.30
N ASN A 39 3.03 39.04 -14.22
CA ASN A 39 4.26 39.23 -13.44
C ASN A 39 4.08 38.72 -11.99
N THR A 40 4.41 37.45 -11.73
CA THR A 40 4.30 36.80 -10.43
C THR A 40 5.46 35.84 -10.21
N ARG A 41 6.43 36.33 -9.42
CA ARG A 41 7.28 35.64 -8.43
C ARG A 41 7.30 34.10 -8.51
N PHE A 42 8.47 33.58 -8.91
CA PHE A 42 9.11 32.38 -8.35
C PHE A 42 8.19 31.21 -7.98
N GLN A 43 8.19 30.14 -8.78
CA GLN A 43 7.54 28.87 -8.43
C GLN A 43 8.59 27.85 -7.96
N PRO A 44 8.71 27.57 -6.65
CA PRO A 44 9.64 26.57 -6.17
C PRO A 44 9.25 25.17 -6.67
N ALA A 45 10.22 24.35 -7.06
CA ALA A 45 10.02 22.99 -7.60
C ALA A 45 9.50 21.94 -6.56
N GLY A 46 8.85 22.41 -5.50
CA GLY A 46 8.42 21.62 -4.34
C GLY A 46 9.57 21.32 -3.37
N VAL A 47 9.35 20.32 -2.52
CA VAL A 47 10.36 19.81 -1.57
C VAL A 47 11.39 18.90 -2.25
N SER A 48 12.50 18.63 -1.58
CA SER A 48 13.56 17.70 -2.04
C SER A 48 13.76 16.59 -1.01
N GLN A 49 14.28 15.44 -1.45
CA GLN A 49 14.50 14.27 -0.60
C GLN A 49 15.94 14.21 -0.07
N SER A 50 16.09 13.82 1.19
CA SER A 50 17.38 13.59 1.85
C SER A 50 18.05 12.28 1.38
N ASP A 51 19.30 12.06 1.80
CA ASP A 51 20.04 10.85 1.52
C ASP A 51 19.49 9.60 2.22
N PHE A 52 18.73 9.82 3.30
CA PHE A 52 18.06 8.77 4.05
C PHE A 52 16.62 8.51 3.55
N GLY A 53 16.12 9.29 2.57
CA GLY A 53 14.69 9.40 2.26
C GLY A 53 14.00 10.44 3.14
N GLY A 54 12.71 10.66 2.90
CA GLY A 54 11.98 11.77 3.50
C GLY A 54 12.49 13.14 3.04
N THR A 55 11.73 14.18 3.33
CA THR A 55 12.07 15.55 2.94
C THR A 55 13.20 16.11 3.80
N GLY A 56 14.23 16.66 3.13
CA GLY A 56 15.44 17.13 3.79
C GLY A 56 16.46 17.79 2.86
N LEU A 57 17.58 18.20 3.45
CA LEU A 57 18.73 18.75 2.74
C LEU A 57 19.52 17.60 2.08
N LEU A 58 20.71 17.27 2.57
CA LEU A 58 21.49 16.12 2.12
C LEU A 58 21.37 15.03 3.18
N GLN A 59 22.20 15.05 4.23
CA GLN A 59 22.12 14.08 5.33
C GLN A 59 21.06 14.48 6.37
N MET A 60 20.79 15.77 6.49
CA MET A 60 19.95 16.35 7.54
C MET A 60 18.50 16.58 7.08
N PRO A 61 17.51 16.33 7.97
CA PRO A 61 16.11 16.55 7.66
C PRO A 61 15.76 18.05 7.66
N THR A 62 14.63 18.39 7.05
CA THR A 62 14.00 19.72 7.15
C THR A 62 12.62 19.59 7.80
N ALA A 63 12.04 20.71 8.25
CA ALA A 63 10.68 20.72 8.78
C ALA A 63 9.60 20.66 7.68
N ARG A 64 9.99 20.75 6.41
CA ARG A 64 9.07 20.76 5.27
C ARG A 64 8.32 19.44 5.15
N MET A 65 7.08 19.55 4.68
CA MET A 65 6.22 18.43 4.29
C MET A 65 5.95 18.53 2.79
N ALA A 66 5.87 17.40 2.12
CA ALA A 66 5.37 17.34 0.75
C ALA A 66 3.84 17.51 0.73
N GLU A 67 3.26 17.51 -0.47
CA GLU A 67 1.81 17.42 -0.60
C GLU A 67 1.30 16.04 -0.14
N THR A 68 0.12 16.00 0.45
CA THR A 68 -0.49 14.72 0.86
C THR A 68 -0.59 13.78 -0.33
N GLY A 69 -0.20 12.51 -0.14
CA GLY A 69 -0.16 11.51 -1.20
C GLY A 69 1.14 11.51 -2.01
N GLU A 70 2.05 12.46 -1.79
CA GLU A 70 3.37 12.43 -2.41
C GLU A 70 4.09 11.12 -2.07
N PHE A 71 4.46 10.38 -3.11
CA PHE A 71 5.21 9.15 -3.04
C PHE A 71 6.54 9.32 -3.77
N SER A 72 7.62 8.90 -3.15
CA SER A 72 8.95 8.93 -3.77
C SER A 72 9.71 7.61 -3.62
N LEU A 73 10.41 7.24 -4.69
CA LEU A 73 11.43 6.19 -4.69
C LEU A 73 12.80 6.84 -4.83
N ASN A 74 13.70 6.59 -3.89
CA ASN A 74 15.00 7.21 -3.81
C ASN A 74 16.11 6.17 -3.97
N TYR A 75 17.15 6.54 -4.71
CA TYR A 75 18.44 5.88 -4.72
C TYR A 75 19.52 6.91 -4.40
N ARG A 76 20.48 6.51 -3.55
CA ARG A 76 21.63 7.32 -3.15
C ARG A 76 22.85 6.43 -3.02
N ASP A 77 23.99 6.88 -3.53
CA ASP A 77 25.22 6.08 -3.62
C ASP A 77 26.44 6.92 -3.29
N ASN A 78 27.25 6.40 -2.37
CA ASN A 78 28.61 6.85 -2.11
C ASN A 78 29.52 5.62 -1.89
N GLU A 79 30.76 5.83 -1.48
CA GLU A 79 31.74 4.74 -1.34
C GLU A 79 31.40 3.71 -0.24
N GLU A 80 30.77 4.12 0.87
CA GLU A 80 30.45 3.22 1.99
C GLU A 80 29.01 2.70 1.97
N TYR A 81 28.08 3.48 1.43
CA TYR A 81 26.65 3.23 1.54
C TYR A 81 25.92 3.34 0.20
N ARG A 82 25.02 2.39 -0.05
CA ARG A 82 23.91 2.59 -1.00
C ARG A 82 22.61 2.58 -0.24
N ARG A 83 21.78 3.58 -0.47
CA ARG A 83 20.47 3.71 0.19
C ARG A 83 19.38 3.64 -0.85
N TYR A 84 18.46 2.71 -0.64
CA TYR A 84 17.19 2.63 -1.35
C TYR A 84 16.11 3.03 -0.37
N SER A 85 15.32 4.04 -0.66
CA SER A 85 14.21 4.41 0.23
C SER A 85 12.93 4.71 -0.52
N VAL A 86 11.83 4.50 0.17
CA VAL A 86 10.48 4.83 -0.27
C VAL A 86 9.90 5.78 0.76
N SER A 87 9.39 6.93 0.34
CA SER A 87 8.79 7.90 1.25
C SER A 87 7.37 8.22 0.80
N LEU A 88 6.45 8.30 1.76
CA LEU A 88 5.04 8.63 1.55
C LEU A 88 4.63 9.74 2.52
N GLN A 89 4.14 10.84 1.97
CA GLN A 89 3.45 11.88 2.74
C GLN A 89 2.04 11.40 3.06
N LEU A 90 1.94 10.60 4.12
CA LEU A 90 0.72 9.88 4.48
C LEU A 90 -0.40 10.83 4.90
N PHE A 91 -0.08 11.90 5.65
CA PHE A 91 -0.97 13.01 5.99
C PHE A 91 -0.24 14.33 5.73
N ASP A 92 -0.95 15.45 5.68
CA ASP A 92 -0.35 16.79 5.52
C ASP A 92 0.65 17.13 6.66
N TRP A 93 0.47 16.50 7.83
CA TRP A 93 1.36 16.60 8.98
C TRP A 93 2.26 15.38 9.22
N LEU A 94 2.11 14.26 8.47
CA LEU A 94 2.85 13.02 8.73
C LEU A 94 3.52 12.48 7.47
N GLU A 95 4.85 12.46 7.49
CA GLU A 95 5.69 11.79 6.49
C GLU A 95 6.23 10.48 7.07
N THR A 96 6.23 9.43 6.25
CA THR A 96 6.78 8.12 6.60
C THR A 96 7.75 7.66 5.52
N SER A 97 8.84 7.02 5.94
CA SER A 97 9.86 6.52 5.00
C SER A 97 10.36 5.15 5.42
N VAL A 98 10.59 4.29 4.44
CA VAL A 98 11.23 2.99 4.62
C VAL A 98 12.52 3.01 3.83
N ARG A 99 13.60 2.47 4.39
CA ARG A 99 14.91 2.42 3.76
C ARG A 99 15.57 1.06 3.91
N TYR A 100 16.31 0.67 2.88
CA TYR A 100 17.39 -0.30 2.98
C TYR A 100 18.74 0.40 2.77
N THR A 101 19.64 0.23 3.73
CA THR A 101 21.03 0.69 3.64
C THR A 101 21.94 -0.52 3.37
N ASP A 102 22.58 -0.53 2.22
CA ASP A 102 23.67 -1.43 1.87
C ASP A 102 24.99 -0.86 2.38
N THR A 103 25.59 -1.53 3.37
CA THR A 103 26.92 -1.17 3.86
C THR A 103 27.97 -1.90 3.02
N ARG A 104 28.60 -1.18 2.11
CA ARG A 104 29.51 -1.73 1.09
C ARG A 104 30.79 -2.33 1.68
N THR A 105 31.20 -1.86 2.86
CA THR A 105 32.41 -2.31 3.56
C THR A 105 32.19 -3.57 4.39
N ALA A 106 30.94 -3.94 4.69
CA ALA A 106 30.62 -5.05 5.58
C ALA A 106 30.03 -6.24 4.82
N PRO A 107 30.51 -7.48 5.04
CA PRO A 107 29.82 -8.67 4.54
C PRO A 107 28.50 -8.88 5.29
N TYR A 108 27.49 -9.46 4.64
CA TYR A 108 26.24 -9.82 5.31
C TYR A 108 26.47 -10.86 6.41
N SER A 109 27.30 -11.87 6.12
CA SER A 109 27.76 -12.85 7.09
C SER A 109 29.19 -13.26 6.76
N PHE A 110 29.95 -13.64 7.79
CA PHE A 110 31.28 -14.24 7.62
C PHE A 110 31.23 -15.66 7.04
N SER A 111 30.05 -16.29 7.00
CA SER A 111 29.86 -17.59 6.36
C SER A 111 29.50 -17.41 4.88
N SER A 112 30.46 -17.69 4.00
CA SER A 112 30.25 -17.65 2.54
C SER A 112 29.19 -18.67 2.07
N GLY A 113 29.02 -19.78 2.79
CA GLY A 113 27.94 -20.75 2.53
C GLY A 113 26.55 -20.24 2.88
N PHE A 114 26.45 -19.22 3.74
CA PHE A 114 25.18 -18.61 4.15
C PHE A 114 24.81 -17.42 3.26
N SER A 115 25.73 -16.47 3.03
CA SER A 115 25.41 -15.23 2.31
C SER A 115 26.19 -14.99 1.02
N GLY A 116 27.08 -15.90 0.63
CA GLY A 116 27.99 -15.68 -0.49
C GLY A 116 28.79 -14.38 -0.32
N ASN A 117 28.84 -13.58 -1.39
CA ASN A 117 29.51 -12.27 -1.41
C ASN A 117 28.55 -11.10 -1.17
N GLN A 118 27.37 -11.36 -0.59
CA GLN A 118 26.41 -10.30 -0.30
C GLN A 118 26.97 -9.37 0.79
N THR A 119 26.88 -8.06 0.56
CA THR A 119 27.18 -7.03 1.55
C THR A 119 26.03 -6.88 2.55
N HIS A 120 26.32 -6.38 3.74
CA HIS A 120 25.36 -6.15 4.80
C HIS A 120 24.19 -5.27 4.34
N LYS A 121 22.99 -5.56 4.83
CA LYS A 121 21.76 -4.83 4.55
C LYS A 121 21.06 -4.52 5.84
N ASP A 122 20.93 -3.24 6.14
CA ASP A 122 20.14 -2.77 7.25
C ASP A 122 18.80 -2.18 6.77
N LYS A 123 17.76 -2.36 7.57
CA LYS A 123 16.39 -1.90 7.32
C LYS A 123 16.09 -0.76 8.29
N GLY A 124 15.54 0.35 7.80
CA GLY A 124 15.15 1.48 8.62
C GLY A 124 13.72 1.92 8.31
N PHE A 125 13.02 2.38 9.34
CA PHE A 125 11.72 3.03 9.22
C PHE A 125 11.76 4.38 9.93
N ASP A 126 11.36 5.42 9.23
CA ASP A 126 11.43 6.80 9.69
C ASP A 126 10.02 7.40 9.70
N ILE A 127 9.75 8.23 10.70
CA ILE A 127 8.52 9.02 10.82
C ILE A 127 8.91 10.48 11.05
N LYS A 128 8.25 11.41 10.38
CA LYS A 128 8.32 12.84 10.67
C LYS A 128 6.92 13.43 10.84
N ALA A 129 6.68 14.05 11.99
CA ALA A 129 5.41 14.70 12.32
C ALA A 129 5.59 16.22 12.40
N ARG A 130 4.80 16.96 11.63
CA ARG A 130 4.69 18.42 11.71
C ARG A 130 3.97 18.79 13.00
N LEU A 131 4.60 19.66 13.79
CA LEU A 131 4.00 20.21 15.00
C LEU A 131 3.13 21.42 14.66
N TRP A 132 3.64 22.32 13.80
CA TRP A 132 2.86 23.43 13.25
C TRP A 132 3.46 23.89 11.93
N GLN A 133 2.59 24.40 11.05
CA GLN A 133 2.97 24.92 9.74
C GLN A 133 3.58 26.32 9.85
N GLU A 134 4.49 26.65 8.93
CA GLU A 134 5.03 27.99 8.77
C GLU A 134 3.90 29.03 8.64
N SER A 135 4.03 30.14 9.38
CA SER A 135 3.19 31.33 9.21
C SER A 135 4.06 32.51 8.81
N TYR A 136 3.55 33.74 8.83
CA TYR A 136 4.40 34.91 8.63
C TYR A 136 5.50 35.00 9.71
N TRP A 137 5.15 34.78 10.98
CA TRP A 137 6.06 34.96 12.13
C TRP A 137 6.77 33.68 12.58
N LEU A 138 6.12 32.53 12.47
CA LEU A 138 6.65 31.26 12.96
C LEU A 138 7.25 30.43 11.82
N PRO A 139 8.35 29.69 12.06
CA PRO A 139 8.82 28.70 11.11
C PRO A 139 7.91 27.47 11.11
N ASP A 140 8.01 26.67 10.05
CA ASP A 140 7.52 25.29 10.06
C ASP A 140 8.34 24.49 11.08
N VAL A 141 7.72 23.65 11.90
CA VAL A 141 8.44 22.85 12.89
C VAL A 141 7.96 21.41 12.87
N SER A 142 8.92 20.50 12.87
CA SER A 142 8.67 19.06 12.86
C SER A 142 9.55 18.34 13.89
N VAL A 143 9.01 17.27 14.44
CA VAL A 143 9.75 16.25 15.18
C VAL A 143 9.86 15.02 14.29
N GLY A 144 11.00 14.33 14.31
CA GLY A 144 11.11 13.08 13.60
C GLY A 144 11.98 12.07 14.31
N LEU A 145 11.74 10.82 13.94
CA LEU A 145 12.42 9.64 14.44
C LEU A 145 12.91 8.86 13.21
N ARG A 146 14.18 8.52 13.19
CA ARG A 146 14.85 7.76 12.13
C ARG A 146 15.19 6.37 12.68
N ASP A 147 14.97 5.34 11.87
CA ASP A 147 15.30 3.95 12.20
C ASP A 147 14.60 3.41 13.47
N ILE A 148 13.30 3.72 13.66
CA ILE A 148 12.54 3.34 14.86
C ILE A 148 12.25 1.83 14.99
N ALA A 149 12.36 1.10 13.88
CA ALA A 149 11.95 -0.30 13.78
C ALA A 149 13.00 -1.19 13.08
N GLY A 150 14.27 -0.76 13.04
CA GLY A 150 15.38 -1.48 12.43
C GLY A 150 16.33 -2.13 13.45
N THR A 151 17.62 -2.15 13.11
CA THR A 151 18.67 -2.69 13.99
C THR A 151 19.31 -1.62 14.89
N GLY A 152 18.90 -0.37 14.74
CA GLY A 152 19.36 0.76 15.55
C GLY A 152 20.69 1.36 15.10
N LEU A 153 21.20 0.95 13.93
CA LEU A 153 22.48 1.44 13.41
C LEU A 153 22.41 2.92 13.00
N PHE A 154 21.25 3.39 12.55
CA PHE A 154 21.02 4.77 12.14
C PHE A 154 19.96 5.47 13.00
N ASP A 155 19.72 4.94 14.21
CA ASP A 155 18.73 5.43 15.15
C ASP A 155 19.02 6.88 15.52
N SER A 156 18.04 7.75 15.32
CA SER A 156 18.18 9.19 15.57
C SER A 156 16.83 9.83 15.84
N GLU A 157 16.83 10.86 16.68
CA GLU A 157 15.68 11.73 16.88
C GLU A 157 16.06 13.17 16.52
N TYR A 158 15.10 13.96 16.07
CA TYR A 158 15.35 15.37 15.79
C TYR A 158 14.14 16.26 16.02
N LEU A 159 14.43 17.51 16.34
CA LEU A 159 13.50 18.64 16.27
C LEU A 159 14.09 19.64 15.28
N VAL A 160 13.31 20.03 14.27
CA VAL A 160 13.79 20.88 13.18
C VAL A 160 12.80 21.98 12.86
N ALA A 161 13.31 23.16 12.53
CA ALA A 161 12.56 24.31 12.08
C ALA A 161 13.01 24.75 10.68
N SER A 162 12.06 25.08 9.80
CA SER A 162 12.35 25.62 8.46
C SER A 162 11.56 26.89 8.17
N LYS A 163 12.20 27.86 7.51
CA LYS A 163 11.62 29.18 7.19
C LYS A 163 11.97 29.59 5.78
N ARG A 164 10.96 29.93 4.96
CA ARG A 164 11.17 30.36 3.58
C ARG A 164 11.18 31.87 3.50
N PHE A 165 12.22 32.41 2.87
CA PHE A 165 12.34 33.83 2.57
C PHE A 165 12.73 34.01 1.11
N GLY A 166 11.73 34.33 0.27
CA GLY A 166 11.92 34.40 -1.17
C GLY A 166 12.35 33.06 -1.75
N SER A 167 13.49 33.05 -2.44
CA SER A 167 14.09 31.86 -3.07
C SER A 167 14.95 31.00 -2.14
N PHE A 168 15.09 31.40 -0.88
CA PHE A 168 15.87 30.69 0.12
C PHE A 168 14.95 30.01 1.14
N ASP A 169 15.29 28.77 1.51
CA ASP A 169 14.66 28.01 2.57
C ASP A 169 15.71 27.66 3.63
N PHE A 170 15.61 28.31 4.79
CA PHE A 170 16.55 28.16 5.89
C PHE A 170 16.07 27.06 6.82
N THR A 171 16.99 26.21 7.28
CA THR A 171 16.71 25.13 8.22
C THR A 171 17.68 25.16 9.39
N LEU A 172 17.16 24.99 10.60
CA LEU A 172 17.93 24.83 11.82
C LEU A 172 17.29 23.72 12.65
N GLY A 173 18.09 22.77 13.12
CA GLY A 173 17.60 21.66 13.91
C GLY A 173 18.58 21.21 14.97
N MET A 174 18.08 20.37 15.85
CA MET A 174 18.82 19.67 16.89
C MET A 174 18.51 18.19 16.77
N GLY A 175 19.55 17.38 16.72
CA GLY A 175 19.47 15.93 16.60
C GLY A 175 20.05 15.21 17.82
N TRP A 176 19.68 13.94 17.94
CA TRP A 176 20.20 12.96 18.89
C TRP A 176 20.52 11.66 18.16
N GLY A 177 21.35 10.81 18.76
CA GLY A 177 21.73 9.51 18.19
C GLY A 177 22.76 9.65 17.05
N ASN A 178 22.67 8.77 16.04
CA ASN A 178 23.66 8.68 14.96
C ASN A 178 23.82 10.00 14.18
N MET A 179 22.73 10.72 13.90
CA MET A 179 22.82 11.99 13.17
C MET A 179 23.48 13.14 13.95
N ALA A 180 23.82 12.91 15.22
CA ALA A 180 24.30 13.91 16.16
C ALA A 180 25.61 13.50 16.85
N GLU A 181 26.38 12.60 16.24
CA GLU A 181 27.61 12.04 16.83
C GLU A 181 28.67 13.10 17.14
N SER A 182 28.69 14.23 16.42
CA SER A 182 29.60 15.35 16.70
C SER A 182 29.45 15.91 18.11
N SER A 183 28.29 15.69 18.74
CA SER A 183 27.98 16.11 20.11
C SER A 183 28.31 17.59 20.39
N ASN A 184 28.12 18.47 19.40
CA ASN A 184 28.58 19.86 19.44
C ASN A 184 27.84 20.74 20.46
N ILE A 185 26.76 20.24 21.07
CA ILE A 185 26.09 20.85 22.21
C ILE A 185 25.83 19.83 23.32
N LYS A 186 25.70 20.31 24.55
CA LYS A 186 25.25 19.47 25.66
C LYS A 186 23.75 19.22 25.53
N ASN A 187 23.31 17.96 25.67
CA ASN A 187 21.89 17.61 25.68
C ASN A 187 21.14 18.46 26.74
N PRO A 188 20.20 19.33 26.34
CA PRO A 188 19.51 20.21 27.29
C PRO A 188 18.68 19.44 28.32
N ALA A 189 18.16 18.26 27.94
CA ALA A 189 17.35 17.41 28.81
C ALA A 189 18.17 16.76 29.95
N CYS A 190 19.50 16.77 29.88
CA CYS A 190 20.38 16.39 30.99
C CYS A 190 20.07 17.16 32.28
N SER A 191 19.66 18.43 32.15
CA SER A 191 19.31 19.27 33.30
C SER A 191 18.01 18.85 33.97
N LEU A 192 17.10 18.21 33.23
CA LEU A 192 15.82 17.71 33.74
C LEU A 192 15.99 16.37 34.46
N LYS A 193 16.76 15.45 33.86
CA LYS A 193 17.08 14.15 34.46
C LYS A 193 18.40 13.62 33.89
N ALA A 194 19.28 13.14 34.77
CA ALA A 194 20.60 12.63 34.38
C ALA A 194 20.54 11.45 33.38
N SER A 195 19.44 10.69 33.35
CA SER A 195 19.26 9.61 32.38
C SER A 195 19.35 10.11 30.93
N PHE A 196 18.83 11.31 30.62
CA PHE A 196 18.91 11.88 29.27
C PHE A 196 20.33 12.08 28.75
N CYS A 197 21.34 12.11 29.63
CA CYS A 197 22.73 12.26 29.22
C CYS A 197 23.34 10.98 28.62
N GLN A 198 22.74 9.82 28.86
CA GLN A 198 23.28 8.54 28.44
C GLN A 198 22.29 7.83 27.54
N ARG A 199 22.78 7.39 26.38
CA ARG A 199 22.07 6.49 25.48
C ARG A 199 22.70 5.11 25.60
N SER A 200 21.91 4.05 25.65
CA SER A 200 22.47 2.70 25.67
C SER A 200 23.17 2.39 24.34
N GLU A 201 24.38 1.85 24.41
CA GLU A 201 25.12 1.38 23.22
C GLU A 201 24.61 0.00 22.81
N GLY A 202 23.41 -0.05 22.21
CA GLY A 202 22.82 -1.31 21.75
C GLY A 202 21.30 -1.23 21.56
N TYR A 203 20.74 -2.31 21.02
CA TYR A 203 19.30 -2.52 20.88
C TYR A 203 18.81 -3.57 21.88
N SER A 204 17.53 -3.51 22.23
CA SER A 204 16.90 -4.48 23.10
C SER A 204 16.58 -5.80 22.37
N GLY A 205 16.75 -6.91 23.08
CA GLY A 205 16.44 -8.25 22.56
C GLY A 205 17.32 -8.66 21.37
N LYS A 206 16.68 -8.99 20.24
CA LYS A 206 17.32 -9.46 18.99
C LYS A 206 17.15 -8.45 17.83
N GLY A 207 16.91 -7.18 18.15
CA GLY A 207 16.65 -6.11 17.18
C GLY A 207 15.19 -6.04 16.70
N GLY A 208 14.82 -4.91 16.11
CA GLY A 208 13.46 -4.64 15.61
C GLY A 208 12.42 -4.31 16.67
N GLN A 209 12.84 -3.96 17.90
CA GLN A 209 11.96 -3.39 18.94
C GLN A 209 11.97 -1.86 18.88
N PHE A 210 10.93 -1.23 19.43
CA PHE A 210 10.89 0.21 19.59
C PHE A 210 11.73 0.61 20.81
N GLU A 211 12.84 1.32 20.59
CA GLU A 211 13.76 1.75 21.65
C GLU A 211 13.32 3.06 22.33
N VAL A 212 12.05 3.11 22.76
CA VAL A 212 11.42 4.34 23.33
C VAL A 212 12.20 4.88 24.53
N GLY A 213 12.89 4.02 25.27
CA GLY A 213 13.73 4.40 26.41
C GLY A 213 14.97 5.23 26.05
N ASN A 214 15.38 5.22 24.77
CA ASN A 214 16.53 5.97 24.27
C ASN A 214 16.16 7.28 23.59
N PHE A 215 14.87 7.56 23.37
CA PHE A 215 14.45 8.74 22.62
C PHE A 215 14.94 10.03 23.29
N PHE A 216 15.62 10.88 22.52
CA PHE A 216 16.17 12.17 22.96
C PHE A 216 17.26 12.04 24.06
N HIS A 217 17.93 10.88 24.13
CA HIS A 217 19.04 10.62 25.06
C HIS A 217 20.41 10.63 24.35
N GLY A 218 21.45 10.94 25.12
CA GLY A 218 22.85 10.81 24.70
C GLY A 218 23.40 11.98 23.90
N PRO A 219 24.35 11.74 22.97
CA PRO A 219 24.96 12.76 22.12
C PRO A 219 23.92 13.65 21.42
N THR A 220 24.18 14.96 21.39
CA THR A 220 23.28 15.96 20.82
C THR A 220 24.06 16.96 19.99
N ALA A 221 23.56 17.28 18.79
CA ALA A 221 24.20 18.22 17.91
C ALA A 221 23.19 19.16 17.27
N LEU A 222 23.58 20.40 17.06
CA LEU A 222 22.92 21.31 16.14
C LEU A 222 23.32 20.97 14.71
N PHE A 223 22.35 21.05 13.81
CA PHE A 223 22.53 20.95 12.37
C PHE A 223 21.71 22.03 11.67
N GLY A 224 21.98 22.31 10.40
CA GLY A 224 21.20 23.29 9.66
C GLY A 224 21.66 23.47 8.24
N GLY A 225 21.03 24.39 7.52
CA GLY A 225 21.43 24.67 6.15
C GLY A 225 20.44 25.53 5.40
N ILE A 226 20.71 25.67 4.10
CA ILE A 226 19.99 26.53 3.19
C ILE A 226 19.74 25.73 1.91
N GLU A 227 18.48 25.65 1.48
CA GLU A 227 18.14 25.32 0.10
C GLU A 227 17.86 26.63 -0.66
N TYR A 228 18.54 26.81 -1.78
CA TYR A 228 18.36 27.94 -2.68
C TYR A 228 17.79 27.43 -4.00
N GLN A 229 16.56 27.84 -4.31
CA GLN A 229 15.98 27.62 -5.63
C GLN A 229 16.50 28.71 -6.57
N THR A 230 17.22 28.27 -7.60
CA THR A 230 17.81 29.20 -8.56
C THR A 230 16.72 29.79 -9.48
N PRO A 231 17.00 30.89 -10.20
CA PRO A 231 16.11 31.40 -11.24
C PRO A 231 15.87 30.43 -12.40
N TRP A 232 16.66 29.36 -12.48
CA TRP A 232 16.38 28.23 -13.37
C TRP A 232 15.56 27.21 -12.59
N ASP A 233 14.24 27.20 -12.80
CA ASP A 233 13.28 26.40 -12.01
C ASP A 233 13.68 24.93 -11.77
N PRO A 234 14.29 24.22 -12.75
CA PRO A 234 14.76 22.86 -12.54
C PRO A 234 15.93 22.68 -11.55
N LEU A 235 16.70 23.73 -11.24
CA LEU A 235 17.92 23.63 -10.45
C LEU A 235 17.77 24.27 -9.07
N ARG A 236 18.10 23.47 -8.03
CA ARG A 236 18.23 23.90 -6.64
C ARG A 236 19.64 23.61 -6.13
N LEU A 237 20.15 24.50 -5.29
CA LEU A 237 21.43 24.37 -4.62
C LEU A 237 21.21 24.20 -3.12
N LYS A 238 22.06 23.41 -2.47
CA LYS A 238 22.00 23.11 -1.04
C LYS A 238 23.35 23.37 -0.39
N LEU A 239 23.31 24.00 0.77
CA LEU A 239 24.41 24.06 1.73
C LEU A 239 23.90 23.51 3.05
N GLU A 240 24.59 22.54 3.62
CA GLU A 240 24.22 21.87 4.86
C GLU A 240 25.41 21.85 5.82
N TYR A 241 25.14 22.09 7.10
CA TYR A 241 26.01 21.82 8.23
C TYR A 241 25.52 20.53 8.91
N ASP A 242 26.34 19.49 8.82
CA ASP A 242 26.05 18.14 9.25
C ASP A 242 26.26 17.99 10.78
N GLY A 243 25.27 17.40 11.46
CA GLY A 243 25.37 17.10 12.89
C GLY A 243 26.17 15.83 13.20
N ASN A 244 26.42 14.99 12.20
CA ASN A 244 27.17 13.74 12.33
C ASN A 244 28.65 13.99 12.01
N ASP A 245 29.56 13.45 12.82
CA ASP A 245 31.02 13.45 12.57
C ASP A 245 31.55 12.11 12.04
N TYR A 246 30.64 11.14 11.86
CA TYR A 246 30.85 9.80 11.34
C TYR A 246 31.82 8.94 12.19
N SER A 247 32.10 9.36 13.42
CA SER A 247 33.11 8.73 14.27
C SER A 247 32.74 7.32 14.76
N ARG A 248 31.46 6.94 14.72
CA ARG A 248 30.93 5.63 15.16
C ARG A 248 30.09 4.92 14.11
N GLU A 249 30.30 5.24 12.84
CA GLU A 249 29.60 4.60 11.73
C GLU A 249 29.81 3.09 11.67
N PHE A 250 28.75 2.36 11.30
CA PHE A 250 28.81 0.91 11.17
C PHE A 250 29.81 0.46 10.08
N ALA A 251 29.91 1.22 9.00
CA ALA A 251 30.83 0.95 7.90
C ALA A 251 32.31 0.87 8.34
N ASP A 252 32.71 1.62 9.38
CA ASP A 252 34.08 1.64 9.89
C ASP A 252 34.49 0.33 10.54
N ARG A 253 33.53 -0.44 11.08
CA ARG A 253 33.82 -1.69 11.81
C ARG A 253 34.43 -2.78 10.92
N TYR A 254 34.28 -2.65 9.60
CA TYR A 254 34.72 -3.63 8.61
C TYR A 254 35.67 -3.05 7.56
N SER A 255 36.07 -1.79 7.72
CA SER A 255 37.02 -1.11 6.84
C SER A 255 38.39 -1.04 7.51
N SER A 256 39.47 -1.07 6.70
CA SER A 256 40.83 -0.79 7.19
C SER A 256 41.07 0.69 7.47
N GLU A 257 40.23 1.56 6.90
CA GLU A 257 40.28 3.00 7.08
C GLU A 257 38.97 3.49 7.70
N LYS A 258 39.09 4.35 8.71
CA LYS A 258 37.92 5.05 9.28
C LYS A 258 37.39 6.08 8.28
N ILE A 259 36.08 6.26 8.27
CA ILE A 259 35.44 7.39 7.58
C ILE A 259 36.02 8.67 8.17
N LYS A 260 36.55 9.51 7.28
CA LYS A 260 37.09 10.82 7.64
C LYS A 260 36.09 11.91 7.27
N GLN A 261 35.84 12.82 8.20
CA GLN A 261 35.17 14.07 7.93
C GLN A 261 36.19 15.21 7.92
N ASP A 262 36.57 15.68 6.72
CA ASP A 262 37.48 16.81 6.56
C ASP A 262 36.76 18.16 6.75
N SER A 263 35.44 18.18 6.55
CA SER A 263 34.57 19.34 6.77
C SER A 263 33.17 18.89 7.21
N PRO A 264 32.54 19.59 8.18
CA PRO A 264 31.14 19.35 8.54
C PRO A 264 30.15 19.97 7.54
N PHE A 265 30.64 20.68 6.51
CA PHE A 265 29.78 21.29 5.50
C PHE A 265 29.63 20.40 4.26
N ASN A 266 28.38 20.18 3.88
CA ASN A 266 27.97 19.47 2.67
C ASN A 266 27.39 20.45 1.66
N ILE A 267 27.72 20.31 0.38
CA ILE A 267 27.17 21.11 -0.72
C ILE A 267 26.54 20.19 -1.76
N GLY A 268 25.43 20.61 -2.36
CA GLY A 268 24.76 19.79 -3.36
C GLY A 268 23.91 20.56 -4.35
N ALA A 269 23.61 19.91 -5.46
CA ALA A 269 22.71 20.38 -6.49
C ALA A 269 21.64 19.32 -6.76
N VAL A 270 20.38 19.77 -6.86
CA VAL A 270 19.25 18.95 -7.27
C VAL A 270 18.74 19.48 -8.60
N TYR A 271 18.70 18.62 -9.61
CA TYR A 271 18.22 18.92 -10.94
C TYR A 271 16.96 18.11 -11.27
N ARG A 272 15.85 18.81 -11.53
CA ARG A 272 14.55 18.26 -11.88
C ARG A 272 14.45 18.03 -13.39
N VAL A 273 14.08 16.82 -13.78
CA VAL A 273 13.83 16.41 -15.17
C VAL A 273 12.34 16.07 -15.31
N GLY A 274 11.60 16.92 -16.03
CA GLY A 274 10.13 16.87 -16.06
C GLY A 274 9.55 17.03 -14.66
N ASP A 275 8.39 16.44 -14.38
CA ASP A 275 7.78 16.49 -13.03
C ASP A 275 8.09 15.27 -12.16
N ILE A 276 8.77 14.26 -12.73
CA ILE A 276 8.89 12.91 -12.15
C ILE A 276 10.27 12.60 -11.56
N LEU A 277 11.36 13.19 -12.07
CA LEU A 277 12.71 12.77 -11.74
C LEU A 277 13.55 13.91 -11.17
N ASP A 278 14.02 13.77 -9.93
CA ASP A 278 15.06 14.61 -9.35
C ASP A 278 16.39 13.86 -9.37
N THR A 279 17.44 14.42 -9.97
CA THR A 279 18.83 13.92 -9.86
C THR A 279 19.59 14.78 -8.86
N THR A 280 20.29 14.17 -7.91
CA THR A 280 21.07 14.87 -6.89
C THR A 280 22.55 14.53 -7.04
N LEU A 281 23.39 15.55 -7.05
CA LEU A 281 24.85 15.42 -6.96
C LEU A 281 25.34 16.28 -5.80
N SER A 282 26.19 15.72 -4.94
CA SER A 282 26.67 16.43 -3.75
C SER A 282 28.09 16.05 -3.39
N TRP A 283 28.78 17.01 -2.77
CA TRP A 283 30.09 16.85 -2.16
C TRP A 283 29.92 16.99 -0.65
N GLN A 284 30.19 15.91 0.07
CA GLN A 284 29.89 15.76 1.48
C GLN A 284 31.15 15.44 2.28
N ARG A 285 31.14 15.77 3.57
CA ARG A 285 32.26 15.51 4.51
C ARG A 285 33.59 16.16 4.12
N GLY A 286 33.58 17.06 3.12
CA GLY A 286 34.79 17.66 2.54
C GLY A 286 35.57 16.75 1.57
N ASN A 287 35.24 15.47 1.45
CA ASN A 287 36.03 14.49 0.69
C ASN A 287 35.23 13.42 -0.07
N THR A 288 33.90 13.42 0.05
CA THR A 288 33.05 12.35 -0.49
C THR A 288 32.13 12.88 -1.58
N LEU A 289 32.16 12.26 -2.75
CA LEU A 289 31.16 12.48 -3.79
C LEU A 289 29.96 11.56 -3.56
N MET A 290 28.76 12.11 -3.65
CA MET A 290 27.52 11.36 -3.53
C MET A 290 26.56 11.72 -4.65
N TRP A 291 26.00 10.70 -5.30
CA TRP A 291 25.04 10.85 -6.40
C TRP A 291 23.78 10.03 -6.11
N GLY A 292 22.66 10.48 -6.65
CA GLY A 292 21.43 9.71 -6.57
C GLY A 292 20.30 10.30 -7.39
N PHE A 293 19.17 9.62 -7.36
CA PHE A 293 17.95 10.08 -8.00
C PHE A 293 16.72 9.82 -7.12
N THR A 294 15.66 10.55 -7.42
CA THR A 294 14.35 10.47 -6.76
C THR A 294 13.28 10.44 -7.85
N LEU A 295 12.53 9.35 -7.93
CA LEU A 295 11.32 9.26 -8.74
C LEU A 295 10.13 9.66 -7.87
N ARG A 296 9.23 10.49 -8.42
CA ARG A 296 8.12 11.10 -7.69
C ARG A 296 6.79 10.85 -8.40
N THR A 297 5.74 10.69 -7.62
CA THR A 297 4.34 10.71 -8.07
C THR A 297 3.47 11.12 -6.89
N ASN A 298 2.19 11.41 -7.13
CA ASN A 298 1.26 11.72 -6.05
C ASN A 298 0.02 10.84 -6.14
N PHE A 299 -0.24 10.08 -5.09
CA PHE A 299 -1.35 9.13 -5.00
C PHE A 299 -2.73 9.79 -5.00
N ASN A 300 -2.86 11.10 -4.78
CA ASN A 300 -4.14 11.80 -4.96
C ASN A 300 -4.32 12.30 -6.40
N SER A 301 -3.25 12.60 -7.13
CA SER A 301 -3.35 13.16 -8.48
C SER A 301 -3.40 12.10 -9.59
N LEU A 302 -3.03 10.84 -9.28
CA LEU A 302 -3.08 9.74 -10.24
C LEU A 302 -4.52 9.47 -10.68
N LYS A 303 -4.76 9.54 -11.99
CA LYS A 303 -6.06 9.27 -12.61
C LYS A 303 -5.95 8.11 -13.62
N PRO A 304 -6.99 7.28 -13.74
CA PRO A 304 -7.03 6.26 -14.78
C PRO A 304 -6.92 6.90 -16.17
N ASN A 305 -6.13 6.28 -17.06
CA ASN A 305 -6.06 6.65 -18.47
C ASN A 305 -6.29 5.39 -19.31
N TYR A 306 -7.53 4.92 -19.30
CA TYR A 306 -7.98 3.75 -20.04
C TYR A 306 -8.82 4.15 -21.26
N LEU A 307 -8.84 3.25 -22.24
CA LEU A 307 -9.79 3.28 -23.33
C LEU A 307 -11.09 2.65 -22.83
N ASP A 308 -12.18 3.40 -22.94
CA ASP A 308 -13.50 2.95 -22.52
C ASP A 308 -14.55 3.25 -23.59
N ASP A 309 -15.66 2.56 -23.48
CA ASP A 309 -16.87 2.84 -24.22
C ASP A 309 -17.33 4.29 -23.99
N ALA A 310 -17.62 4.99 -25.09
CA ALA A 310 -18.23 6.31 -25.03
C ALA A 310 -19.47 6.27 -24.11
N PRO A 311 -19.61 7.24 -23.18
CA PRO A 311 -20.79 7.33 -22.32
C PRO A 311 -22.07 7.29 -23.15
N PRO A 312 -23.14 6.65 -22.64
CA PRO A 312 -24.43 6.63 -23.34
C PRO A 312 -24.93 8.07 -23.52
N VAL A 313 -25.33 8.41 -24.75
CA VAL A 313 -25.93 9.71 -25.04
C VAL A 313 -27.38 9.67 -24.63
N TYR A 314 -27.81 10.64 -23.83
CA TYR A 314 -29.19 10.73 -23.37
C TYR A 314 -30.14 11.01 -24.54
N ALA A 315 -31.04 10.06 -24.80
CA ALA A 315 -32.02 10.04 -25.88
C ALA A 315 -33.26 9.24 -25.41
N PRO A 316 -34.11 9.82 -24.56
CA PRO A 316 -35.20 9.10 -23.90
C PRO A 316 -36.25 8.63 -24.91
N VAL A 317 -36.75 7.40 -24.73
CA VAL A 317 -37.79 6.82 -25.57
C VAL A 317 -39.07 7.65 -25.49
N GLN A 318 -39.59 8.04 -26.66
CA GLN A 318 -40.82 8.83 -26.81
C GLN A 318 -42.07 7.97 -27.05
N ASP A 319 -41.89 6.71 -27.46
CA ASP A 319 -42.97 5.82 -27.91
C ASP A 319 -43.23 4.68 -26.93
N GLY A 320 -44.50 4.30 -26.74
CA GLY A 320 -44.93 3.17 -25.89
C GLY A 320 -44.68 1.77 -26.46
N LYS A 321 -43.69 1.60 -27.35
CA LYS A 321 -43.26 0.26 -27.81
C LYS A 321 -42.47 -0.36 -26.65
N GLY A 322 -42.94 -1.51 -26.14
CA GLY A 322 -42.41 -2.12 -24.92
C GLY A 322 -40.87 -2.23 -24.88
N THR A 323 -40.31 -2.24 -23.68
CA THR A 323 -38.86 -2.21 -23.44
C THR A 323 -38.17 -3.51 -23.86
N ASN A 324 -37.08 -3.39 -24.63
CA ASN A 324 -36.21 -4.51 -24.96
C ASN A 324 -35.19 -4.75 -23.83
N TRP A 325 -35.56 -5.58 -22.86
CA TRP A 325 -34.74 -5.81 -21.67
C TRP A 325 -33.38 -6.48 -21.96
N GLN A 326 -33.27 -7.29 -23.01
CA GLN A 326 -31.99 -7.87 -23.42
C GLN A 326 -31.02 -6.79 -23.93
N LEU A 327 -31.51 -5.80 -24.68
CA LEU A 327 -30.70 -4.66 -25.10
C LEU A 327 -30.29 -3.81 -23.89
N VAL A 328 -31.22 -3.54 -22.97
CA VAL A 328 -30.92 -2.83 -21.71
C VAL A 328 -29.82 -3.53 -20.93
N SER A 329 -29.92 -4.84 -20.72
CA SER A 329 -28.89 -5.60 -20.00
C SER A 329 -27.53 -5.55 -20.70
N LYS A 330 -27.51 -5.58 -22.04
CA LYS A 330 -26.27 -5.46 -22.81
C LYS A 330 -25.65 -4.07 -22.65
N GLU A 331 -26.44 -3.01 -22.78
CA GLU A 331 -25.95 -1.64 -22.61
C GLU A 331 -25.55 -1.33 -21.17
N LEU A 332 -26.22 -1.91 -20.17
CA LEU A 332 -25.80 -1.82 -18.77
C LEU A 332 -24.42 -2.45 -18.56
N SER A 333 -24.15 -3.61 -19.17
CA SER A 333 -22.84 -4.26 -19.12
C SER A 333 -21.77 -3.46 -19.88
N ASP A 334 -22.05 -3.12 -21.14
CA ASP A 334 -21.09 -2.48 -22.04
C ASP A 334 -20.82 -1.02 -21.64
N LYS A 335 -21.86 -0.24 -21.34
CA LYS A 335 -21.75 1.22 -21.12
C LYS A 335 -21.67 1.64 -19.66
N ALA A 336 -22.23 0.86 -18.74
CA ALA A 336 -22.28 1.18 -17.31
C ALA A 336 -21.50 0.20 -16.41
N GLY A 337 -20.96 -0.88 -16.97
CA GLY A 337 -20.15 -1.86 -16.24
C GLY A 337 -20.94 -2.79 -15.32
N TYR A 338 -22.27 -2.80 -15.41
CA TYR A 338 -23.14 -3.68 -14.62
C TYR A 338 -23.37 -5.00 -15.38
N LYS A 339 -22.54 -6.00 -15.06
CA LYS A 339 -22.59 -7.32 -15.70
C LYS A 339 -23.70 -8.19 -15.08
N ASP A 340 -24.29 -9.05 -15.91
CA ASP A 340 -25.26 -10.08 -15.51
C ASP A 340 -26.44 -9.52 -14.70
N ALA A 341 -27.00 -8.40 -15.18
CA ALA A 341 -28.05 -7.66 -14.51
C ALA A 341 -29.39 -8.42 -14.50
N ASP A 342 -29.87 -8.77 -13.30
CA ASP A 342 -31.24 -9.20 -13.10
C ASP A 342 -32.14 -7.96 -13.07
N ILE A 343 -33.20 -7.93 -13.88
CA ILE A 343 -34.06 -6.75 -14.05
C ILE A 343 -35.49 -7.07 -13.60
N TYR A 344 -35.99 -6.21 -12.73
CA TYR A 344 -37.36 -6.21 -12.23
C TYR A 344 -38.01 -4.89 -12.59
N ALA A 345 -39.25 -4.94 -13.07
CA ALA A 345 -39.97 -3.74 -13.47
C ALA A 345 -41.44 -3.81 -13.07
N ASP A 346 -42.00 -2.66 -12.71
CA ASP A 346 -43.43 -2.44 -12.62
C ASP A 346 -43.82 -1.12 -13.32
N GLN A 347 -45.00 -0.57 -13.01
CA GLN A 347 -45.49 0.65 -13.65
C GLN A 347 -44.75 1.92 -13.23
N LYS A 348 -44.02 1.90 -12.10
CA LYS A 348 -43.39 3.06 -11.47
C LYS A 348 -41.90 2.88 -11.19
N GLN A 349 -41.39 1.66 -11.15
CA GLN A 349 -40.03 1.38 -10.71
C GLN A 349 -39.35 0.36 -11.61
N VAL A 350 -38.05 0.57 -11.84
CA VAL A 350 -37.15 -0.44 -12.42
C VAL A 350 -36.01 -0.71 -11.46
N THR A 351 -35.83 -1.97 -11.06
CA THR A 351 -34.73 -2.41 -10.22
C THR A 351 -33.75 -3.26 -11.03
N ILE A 352 -32.47 -2.91 -10.99
CA ILE A 352 -31.38 -3.71 -11.55
C ILE A 352 -30.54 -4.28 -10.41
N VAL A 353 -30.21 -5.57 -10.49
CA VAL A 353 -29.37 -6.26 -9.51
C VAL A 353 -28.16 -6.85 -10.24
N ALA A 354 -26.98 -6.26 -10.08
CA ALA A 354 -25.83 -6.54 -10.93
C ALA A 354 -24.48 -6.38 -10.22
N ASP A 355 -23.43 -6.98 -10.81
CA ASP A 355 -22.04 -6.81 -10.36
C ASP A 355 -21.37 -5.68 -11.15
N GLN A 356 -20.69 -4.75 -10.46
CA GLN A 356 -19.92 -3.68 -11.10
C GLN A 356 -18.50 -4.18 -11.44
N THR A 357 -18.14 -4.18 -12.72
CA THR A 357 -16.86 -4.74 -13.19
C THR A 357 -15.92 -3.72 -13.83
N LYS A 358 -16.41 -2.55 -14.27
CA LYS A 358 -15.63 -1.54 -15.01
C LYS A 358 -15.22 -0.35 -14.13
N TYR A 359 -16.16 0.28 -13.44
CA TYR A 359 -15.94 1.57 -12.78
C TYR A 359 -15.87 1.43 -11.27
N ARG A 360 -14.78 1.94 -10.69
CA ARG A 360 -14.59 2.05 -9.24
C ARG A 360 -15.36 3.22 -8.64
N ASP A 361 -15.55 4.28 -9.43
CA ASP A 361 -16.46 5.37 -9.08
C ASP A 361 -17.92 4.92 -9.29
N SER A 362 -18.62 4.72 -8.18
CA SER A 362 -20.02 4.30 -8.18
C SER A 362 -20.96 5.35 -8.78
N GLU A 363 -20.61 6.64 -8.69
CA GLU A 363 -21.42 7.71 -9.26
C GLU A 363 -21.35 7.66 -10.79
N GLN A 364 -20.14 7.55 -11.36
CA GLN A 364 -19.95 7.37 -12.80
C GLN A 364 -20.75 6.16 -13.32
N ALA A 365 -20.66 5.02 -12.64
CA ALA A 365 -21.43 3.82 -12.97
C ALA A 365 -22.95 4.07 -12.92
N THR A 366 -23.41 4.70 -11.84
CA THR A 366 -24.83 5.01 -11.60
C THR A 366 -25.38 5.95 -12.66
N GLN A 367 -24.69 7.04 -12.98
CA GLN A 367 -25.13 7.99 -14.00
C GLN A 367 -25.22 7.34 -15.39
N ARG A 368 -24.25 6.48 -15.74
CA ARG A 368 -24.28 5.71 -16.99
C ARG A 368 -25.47 4.75 -17.02
N ALA A 369 -25.71 4.00 -15.94
CA ALA A 369 -26.85 3.09 -15.85
C ALA A 369 -28.19 3.82 -15.90
N ALA A 370 -28.35 4.93 -15.17
CA ALA A 370 -29.54 5.76 -15.21
C ALA A 370 -29.80 6.32 -16.62
N THR A 371 -28.75 6.68 -17.36
CA THR A 371 -28.88 7.12 -18.76
C THR A 371 -29.34 5.98 -19.67
N VAL A 372 -28.79 4.77 -19.50
CA VAL A 372 -29.26 3.58 -20.24
C VAL A 372 -30.73 3.30 -19.93
N LEU A 373 -31.12 3.29 -18.65
CA LEU A 373 -32.51 3.07 -18.25
C LEU A 373 -33.43 4.14 -18.85
N ALA A 374 -33.10 5.43 -18.70
CA ALA A 374 -33.86 6.54 -19.26
C ALA A 374 -34.05 6.47 -20.79
N ASN A 375 -33.10 5.85 -21.50
CA ASN A 375 -33.15 5.66 -22.95
C ASN A 375 -34.02 4.48 -23.40
N HIS A 376 -34.47 3.59 -22.51
CA HIS A 376 -35.17 2.36 -22.90
C HIS A 376 -36.47 2.11 -22.13
N VAL A 377 -36.63 2.72 -20.96
CA VAL A 377 -37.82 2.55 -20.10
C VAL A 377 -38.84 3.67 -20.36
N PRO A 378 -40.16 3.40 -20.22
CA PRO A 378 -41.18 4.43 -20.43
C PRO A 378 -41.09 5.55 -19.40
N GLY A 379 -41.47 6.78 -19.78
CA GLY A 379 -41.52 7.93 -18.87
C GLY A 379 -42.55 7.84 -17.74
N SER A 380 -43.30 6.72 -17.63
CA SER A 380 -44.14 6.44 -16.47
C SER A 380 -43.35 5.94 -15.25
N ILE A 381 -42.10 5.51 -15.45
CA ILE A 381 -41.21 5.10 -14.36
C ILE A 381 -40.80 6.34 -13.57
N ASP A 382 -41.05 6.31 -12.26
CA ASP A 382 -40.71 7.36 -11.30
C ASP A 382 -39.30 7.16 -10.73
N GLU A 383 -38.84 5.91 -10.57
CA GLU A 383 -37.58 5.60 -9.87
C GLU A 383 -36.77 4.47 -10.53
N TYR A 384 -35.44 4.63 -10.53
CA TYR A 384 -34.47 3.59 -10.87
C TYR A 384 -33.75 3.13 -9.61
N HIS A 385 -33.76 1.83 -9.34
CA HIS A 385 -33.09 1.22 -8.19
C HIS A 385 -31.94 0.36 -8.68
N ILE A 386 -30.72 0.71 -8.29
CA ILE A 386 -29.51 0.03 -8.71
C ILE A 386 -28.94 -0.69 -7.49
N VAL A 387 -29.21 -1.99 -7.41
CA VAL A 387 -28.68 -2.86 -6.35
C VAL A 387 -27.37 -3.45 -6.83
N GLN A 388 -26.27 -2.97 -6.25
CA GLN A 388 -24.96 -3.54 -6.48
C GLN A 388 -24.80 -4.79 -5.64
N ARG A 389 -24.28 -5.85 -6.26
CA ARG A 389 -23.85 -7.08 -5.56
C ARG A 389 -22.36 -7.33 -5.77
N SER A 390 -21.81 -8.13 -4.86
CA SER A 390 -20.45 -8.65 -4.93
C SER A 390 -20.51 -10.11 -4.53
N GLN A 391 -20.17 -11.02 -5.46
CA GLN A 391 -20.35 -12.47 -5.26
C GLN A 391 -21.76 -12.82 -4.75
N ARG A 392 -22.79 -12.20 -5.34
CA ARG A 392 -24.22 -12.34 -4.98
C ARG A 392 -24.62 -11.85 -3.58
N LEU A 393 -23.70 -11.32 -2.78
CA LEU A 393 -24.04 -10.58 -1.58
C LEU A 393 -24.46 -9.16 -1.99
N PRO A 394 -25.66 -8.70 -1.64
CA PRO A 394 -26.06 -7.32 -1.92
C PRO A 394 -25.23 -6.39 -1.02
N ILE A 395 -24.64 -5.35 -1.58
CA ILE A 395 -23.71 -4.47 -0.83
C ILE A 395 -24.26 -3.06 -0.65
N ALA A 396 -25.00 -2.55 -1.64
CA ALA A 396 -25.60 -1.22 -1.60
C ALA A 396 -26.76 -1.14 -2.59
N SER A 397 -27.73 -0.27 -2.29
CA SER A 397 -28.75 0.15 -3.25
C SER A 397 -28.61 1.64 -3.52
N THR A 398 -28.67 2.04 -4.79
CA THR A 398 -28.72 3.44 -5.18
C THR A 398 -30.06 3.73 -5.82
N GLU A 399 -30.81 4.66 -5.25
CA GLU A 399 -32.07 5.13 -5.81
C GLU A 399 -31.85 6.42 -6.60
N VAL A 400 -32.37 6.44 -7.82
CA VAL A 400 -32.33 7.59 -8.73
C VAL A 400 -33.76 7.99 -9.07
N ASP A 401 -34.14 9.23 -8.75
CA ASP A 401 -35.41 9.81 -9.21
C ASP A 401 -35.33 10.03 -10.72
N ALA A 402 -36.16 9.29 -11.47
CA ALA A 402 -36.16 9.32 -12.91
C ALA A 402 -36.56 10.70 -13.45
N LYS A 403 -37.58 11.33 -12.86
CA LYS A 403 -38.08 12.65 -13.30
C LYS A 403 -37.02 13.73 -13.12
N ALA A 404 -36.39 13.76 -11.95
CA ALA A 404 -35.34 14.72 -11.66
C ALA A 404 -34.12 14.49 -12.57
N PHE A 405 -33.75 13.22 -12.81
CA PHE A 405 -32.69 12.86 -13.75
C PHE A 405 -32.99 13.33 -15.19
N HIS A 406 -34.21 13.11 -15.68
CA HIS A 406 -34.65 13.56 -17.00
C HIS A 406 -34.58 15.10 -17.14
N GLN A 407 -34.97 15.85 -16.11
CA GLN A 407 -34.90 17.32 -16.10
C GLN A 407 -33.47 17.85 -16.23
N VAL A 408 -32.52 17.22 -15.52
CA VAL A 408 -31.10 17.59 -15.56
C VAL A 408 -30.49 17.32 -16.92
N LYS A 409 -30.75 16.13 -17.50
CA LYS A 409 -30.20 15.78 -18.82
C LYS A 409 -30.79 16.60 -19.97
N GLN A 410 -32.00 17.15 -19.81
CA GLN A 410 -32.64 18.02 -20.80
C GLN A 410 -32.25 19.51 -20.69
N ALA A 411 -31.30 19.85 -19.81
CA ALA A 411 -30.85 21.24 -19.56
C ALA A 411 -31.97 22.20 -19.11
N ALA A 412 -33.02 21.67 -18.47
CA ALA A 412 -34.10 22.49 -17.90
C ALA A 412 -33.83 22.92 -16.45
N VAL A 413 -32.60 22.75 -15.94
CA VAL A 413 -32.20 23.22 -14.60
C VAL A 413 -31.75 24.67 -14.73
N PRO A 414 -32.46 25.64 -14.14
CA PRO A 414 -31.97 27.01 -14.07
C PRO A 414 -30.64 27.05 -13.32
N LEU A 415 -29.67 27.84 -13.80
CA LEU A 415 -28.43 28.11 -13.09
C LEU A 415 -28.71 28.43 -11.61
N GLY A 416 -28.18 27.61 -10.69
CA GLY A 416 -28.30 27.82 -9.23
C GLY A 416 -29.27 26.89 -8.48
N GLN A 417 -29.94 25.93 -9.14
CA GLN A 417 -30.59 24.82 -8.42
C GLN A 417 -29.64 23.64 -8.22
N PRO A 418 -29.67 22.97 -7.06
CA PRO A 418 -28.85 21.79 -6.80
C PRO A 418 -29.19 20.68 -7.81
N GLU A 419 -28.18 19.97 -8.30
CA GLU A 419 -28.38 18.71 -9.03
C GLU A 419 -29.15 17.73 -8.13
N PRO A 420 -30.02 16.87 -8.69
CA PRO A 420 -30.82 15.95 -7.90
C PRO A 420 -29.90 15.00 -7.14
N GLU A 421 -30.10 14.96 -5.82
CA GLU A 421 -29.36 14.09 -4.93
C GLU A 421 -29.66 12.62 -5.30
N THR A 422 -28.62 11.85 -5.57
CA THR A 422 -28.73 10.39 -5.58
C THR A 422 -28.72 9.91 -4.14
N HIS A 423 -29.72 9.13 -3.75
CA HIS A 423 -29.83 8.64 -2.38
C HIS A 423 -29.31 7.20 -2.32
N ARG A 424 -28.09 7.03 -1.80
CA ARG A 424 -27.56 5.72 -1.47
C ARG A 424 -28.26 5.20 -0.20
N LYS A 425 -28.81 4.00 -0.27
CA LYS A 425 -29.54 3.35 0.82
C LYS A 425 -29.01 1.94 1.07
N GLU A 426 -29.48 1.39 2.19
CA GLU A 426 -29.26 0.00 2.55
C GLU A 426 -29.69 -0.92 1.40
N PRO A 427 -28.99 -2.05 1.20
CA PRO A 427 -29.38 -3.03 0.18
C PRO A 427 -30.83 -3.47 0.38
N VAL A 428 -31.63 -3.37 -0.69
CA VAL A 428 -33.05 -3.77 -0.66
C VAL A 428 -33.12 -5.30 -0.60
N SER A 429 -33.68 -5.85 0.46
CA SER A 429 -33.86 -7.30 0.65
C SER A 429 -35.01 -7.87 -0.18
N ASP A 430 -36.07 -7.09 -0.41
CA ASP A 430 -37.24 -7.47 -1.22
C ASP A 430 -37.35 -6.60 -2.46
N VAL A 431 -36.90 -7.14 -3.60
CA VAL A 431 -37.00 -6.46 -4.89
C VAL A 431 -38.47 -6.37 -5.32
N ARG A 432 -38.96 -5.15 -5.61
CA ARG A 432 -40.30 -4.91 -6.13
C ARG A 432 -40.38 -5.08 -7.65
N GLY A 433 -41.56 -5.45 -8.11
CA GLY A 433 -41.89 -5.57 -9.54
C GLY A 433 -41.82 -7.00 -10.08
N GLN A 434 -42.29 -7.17 -11.31
CA GLN A 434 -42.20 -8.45 -12.01
C GLN A 434 -40.78 -8.62 -12.54
N GLN A 435 -40.21 -9.81 -12.38
CA GLN A 435 -38.94 -10.14 -13.02
C GLN A 435 -39.12 -10.18 -14.54
N VAL A 436 -38.54 -9.20 -15.24
CA VAL A 436 -38.65 -9.03 -16.69
C VAL A 436 -37.44 -9.58 -17.43
N LEU A 437 -36.30 -9.68 -16.75
CA LEU A 437 -35.12 -10.38 -17.22
C LEU A 437 -34.43 -11.06 -16.05
N LEU A 438 -34.23 -12.37 -16.17
CA LEU A 438 -33.28 -13.11 -15.35
C LEU A 438 -32.02 -13.25 -16.19
N ALA A 439 -30.91 -12.66 -15.74
CA ALA A 439 -29.63 -13.00 -16.33
C ALA A 439 -29.36 -14.46 -15.94
N GLU A 440 -28.81 -15.26 -16.86
CA GLU A 440 -28.19 -16.52 -16.50
C GLU A 440 -26.69 -16.25 -16.31
N PRO A 441 -26.22 -15.91 -15.08
CA PRO A 441 -24.80 -15.65 -14.89
C PRO A 441 -23.98 -16.86 -15.30
N ASP A 442 -22.83 -16.60 -15.89
CA ASP A 442 -21.84 -17.60 -16.24
C ASP A 442 -21.64 -18.54 -15.04
N ARG A 443 -22.02 -19.82 -15.19
CA ARG A 443 -21.81 -20.81 -14.12
C ARG A 443 -20.33 -21.06 -13.88
N LEU A 444 -19.49 -20.78 -14.86
CA LEU A 444 -18.04 -20.86 -14.78
C LEU A 444 -17.44 -19.51 -15.14
N THR A 445 -16.76 -18.88 -14.20
CA THR A 445 -15.90 -17.73 -14.48
C THR A 445 -14.45 -18.13 -14.32
N TYR A 446 -13.57 -17.50 -15.10
CA TYR A 446 -12.14 -17.78 -15.05
C TYR A 446 -11.32 -16.52 -15.30
N SER A 447 -10.13 -16.46 -14.74
CA SER A 447 -9.16 -15.40 -15.00
C SER A 447 -7.74 -15.93 -15.09
N LEU A 448 -6.91 -15.24 -15.86
CA LEU A 448 -5.48 -15.45 -15.94
C LEU A 448 -4.80 -14.17 -15.48
N ASP A 449 -4.24 -14.19 -14.28
CA ASP A 449 -3.67 -13.02 -13.65
C ASP A 449 -2.15 -13.19 -13.52
N PRO A 450 -1.33 -12.37 -14.20
CA PRO A 450 0.11 -12.35 -13.97
C PRO A 450 0.38 -11.90 -12.54
N THR A 451 1.33 -12.55 -11.86
CA THR A 451 1.64 -12.26 -10.47
C THR A 451 3.15 -12.17 -10.26
N LEU A 452 3.56 -11.21 -9.44
CA LEU A 452 4.91 -11.09 -8.91
C LEU A 452 4.83 -11.28 -7.41
N ILE A 453 5.36 -12.39 -6.92
CA ILE A 453 5.58 -12.62 -5.49
C ILE A 453 7.01 -12.24 -5.21
N GLN A 454 7.25 -11.35 -4.25
CA GLN A 454 8.59 -10.84 -3.95
C GLN A 454 8.84 -10.70 -2.45
N SER A 455 10.12 -10.77 -2.07
CA SER A 455 10.61 -10.51 -0.73
C SER A 455 11.97 -9.81 -0.80
N PHE A 456 12.23 -8.92 0.16
CA PHE A 456 13.47 -8.15 0.25
C PHE A 456 14.19 -8.43 1.57
N GLY A 457 15.52 -8.36 1.57
CA GLY A 457 16.36 -8.48 2.76
C GLY A 457 16.83 -9.91 3.10
N GLY A 458 16.75 -10.85 2.15
CA GLY A 458 17.22 -12.22 2.35
C GLY A 458 18.76 -12.31 2.48
N PRO A 459 19.28 -13.16 3.38
CA PRO A 459 20.72 -13.32 3.60
C PRO A 459 21.47 -13.94 2.40
N GLU A 460 20.80 -14.77 1.60
CA GLU A 460 21.38 -15.39 0.40
C GLU A 460 21.23 -14.50 -0.84
N SER A 461 20.11 -13.79 -0.92
CA SER A 461 19.83 -12.83 -1.97
C SER A 461 18.96 -11.71 -1.44
N PHE A 462 19.39 -10.46 -1.67
CA PHE A 462 18.65 -9.28 -1.24
C PHE A 462 17.22 -9.26 -1.79
N TYR A 463 17.01 -9.77 -3.00
CA TYR A 463 15.72 -9.75 -3.68
C TYR A 463 15.34 -11.15 -4.14
N MET A 464 14.34 -11.72 -3.49
CA MET A 464 13.70 -12.98 -3.89
C MET A 464 12.44 -12.65 -4.68
N TYR A 465 12.22 -13.36 -5.78
CA TYR A 465 11.06 -13.15 -6.64
C TYR A 465 10.56 -14.47 -7.24
N GLN A 466 9.28 -14.47 -7.57
CA GLN A 466 8.60 -15.46 -8.39
C GLN A 466 7.65 -14.71 -9.32
N VAL A 467 7.96 -14.75 -10.61
CA VAL A 467 7.03 -14.35 -11.66
C VAL A 467 6.22 -15.59 -12.02
N ALA A 468 4.92 -15.51 -11.85
CA ALA A 468 4.01 -16.62 -12.09
C ALA A 468 2.74 -16.14 -12.81
N LEU A 469 1.98 -17.08 -13.35
CA LEU A 469 0.65 -16.87 -13.89
C LEU A 469 -0.35 -17.63 -13.04
N LYS A 470 -1.32 -16.92 -12.45
CA LYS A 470 -2.41 -17.54 -11.69
C LYS A 470 -3.59 -17.78 -12.62
N GLY A 471 -3.98 -19.05 -12.77
CA GLY A 471 -5.25 -19.44 -13.36
C GLY A 471 -6.29 -19.64 -12.29
N ASN A 472 -7.32 -18.81 -12.29
CA ASN A 472 -8.46 -18.90 -11.37
C ASN A 472 -9.66 -19.46 -12.13
N ALA A 473 -10.41 -20.33 -11.47
CA ALA A 473 -11.68 -20.83 -11.96
C ALA A 473 -12.68 -20.87 -10.80
N ASP A 474 -13.88 -20.34 -11.05
CA ASP A 474 -14.99 -20.30 -10.12
C ASP A 474 -16.21 -20.92 -10.76
N TYR A 475 -16.69 -22.01 -10.17
CA TYR A 475 -17.89 -22.70 -10.58
C TYR A 475 -19.02 -22.50 -9.56
N ARG A 476 -20.13 -21.94 -10.02
CA ARG A 476 -21.33 -21.73 -9.23
C ARG A 476 -22.20 -22.99 -9.22
N LEU A 477 -22.39 -23.57 -8.04
CA LEU A 477 -23.28 -24.72 -7.84
C LEU A 477 -24.73 -24.26 -7.64
N THR A 478 -24.93 -23.24 -6.81
CA THR A 478 -26.22 -22.60 -6.52
C THR A 478 -25.99 -21.12 -6.24
N ASP A 479 -27.02 -20.35 -5.89
CA ASP A 479 -26.86 -18.94 -5.52
C ASP A 479 -26.06 -18.73 -4.24
N HIS A 480 -26.00 -19.74 -3.37
CA HIS A 480 -25.28 -19.69 -2.10
C HIS A 480 -23.94 -20.44 -2.16
N TRP A 481 -23.84 -21.48 -3.00
CA TRP A 481 -22.69 -22.37 -3.07
C TRP A 481 -21.83 -22.15 -4.31
N SER A 482 -20.53 -21.96 -4.11
CA SER A 482 -19.53 -21.90 -5.16
C SER A 482 -18.35 -22.82 -4.84
N VAL A 483 -17.74 -23.37 -5.88
CA VAL A 483 -16.44 -24.04 -5.81
C VAL A 483 -15.49 -23.18 -6.61
N GLY A 484 -14.33 -22.83 -6.07
CA GLY A 484 -13.30 -22.27 -6.92
C GLY A 484 -11.91 -22.64 -6.49
N GLY A 485 -11.00 -22.49 -7.45
CA GLY A 485 -9.63 -22.92 -7.32
C GLY A 485 -8.68 -21.99 -8.05
N THR A 486 -7.44 -21.98 -7.56
CA THR A 486 -6.35 -21.25 -8.16
C THR A 486 -5.20 -22.21 -8.40
N ALA A 487 -4.81 -22.37 -9.66
CA ALA A 487 -3.56 -23.00 -10.06
C ALA A 487 -2.53 -21.90 -10.36
N THR A 488 -1.29 -22.06 -9.93
CA THR A 488 -0.22 -21.09 -10.16
C THR A 488 0.89 -21.75 -10.96
N LEU A 489 1.12 -21.24 -12.17
CA LEU A 489 2.22 -21.65 -13.04
C LEU A 489 3.41 -20.73 -12.80
N ASN A 490 4.46 -21.28 -12.22
CA ASN A 490 5.74 -20.64 -12.00
C ASN A 490 6.48 -20.49 -13.35
N LEU A 491 6.79 -19.24 -13.73
CA LEU A 491 7.47 -18.97 -15.00
C LEU A 491 8.97 -18.78 -14.77
N VAL A 492 9.34 -17.98 -13.77
CA VAL A 492 10.72 -17.78 -13.35
C VAL A 492 10.77 -17.35 -11.89
N ASN A 493 11.70 -17.93 -11.15
CA ASN A 493 11.94 -17.59 -9.75
C ASN A 493 13.42 -17.76 -9.40
N ASN A 494 13.80 -17.31 -8.20
CA ASN A 494 15.13 -17.53 -7.63
C ASN A 494 15.07 -18.13 -6.21
N TYR A 495 13.98 -18.83 -5.87
CA TYR A 495 13.78 -19.44 -4.54
C TYR A 495 14.72 -20.63 -4.29
N ASP A 496 15.34 -21.17 -5.34
CA ASP A 496 16.42 -22.15 -5.26
C ASP A 496 17.64 -21.63 -4.48
N LYS A 497 17.86 -20.31 -4.48
CA LYS A 497 18.93 -19.63 -3.73
C LYS A 497 18.67 -19.55 -2.23
N PHE A 498 17.45 -19.78 -1.78
CA PHE A 498 17.11 -19.76 -0.37
C PHE A 498 17.74 -20.99 0.32
N ASN A 499 18.76 -20.76 1.15
CA ASN A 499 19.57 -21.80 1.78
C ASN A 499 19.21 -22.01 3.25
N PHE A 500 18.28 -21.22 3.78
CA PHE A 500 17.63 -21.41 5.08
C PHE A 500 16.73 -22.65 5.08
N LYS A 501 17.37 -23.82 5.23
CA LYS A 501 16.69 -25.14 5.27
C LYS A 501 16.31 -25.58 6.68
N ALA A 502 16.97 -25.04 7.69
CA ALA A 502 16.67 -25.27 9.10
C ALA A 502 16.48 -23.93 9.80
N PRO A 503 15.48 -23.79 10.68
CA PRO A 503 15.33 -22.58 11.47
C PRO A 503 16.59 -22.38 12.34
N PRO A 504 17.10 -21.15 12.47
CA PRO A 504 18.13 -20.82 13.42
C PRO A 504 17.64 -21.15 14.82
N ALA A 505 18.59 -21.40 15.72
CA ALA A 505 18.28 -21.75 17.11
C ALA A 505 17.37 -20.72 17.81
N ASP A 506 17.29 -19.49 17.28
CA ASP A 506 16.51 -18.38 17.80
C ASP A 506 15.03 -18.32 17.40
N GLY A 507 14.49 -19.31 16.69
CA GLY A 507 13.07 -19.37 16.31
C GLY A 507 12.44 -20.76 16.37
N ALA A 508 13.16 -21.76 16.87
CA ALA A 508 12.72 -23.16 16.92
C ALA A 508 11.57 -23.44 17.92
N ALA A 509 11.23 -22.45 18.76
CA ALA A 509 10.15 -22.56 19.74
C ALA A 509 8.75 -22.56 19.10
N LEU A 510 8.62 -22.02 17.88
CA LEU A 510 7.35 -21.98 17.15
C LEU A 510 7.31 -23.05 16.04
N PRO A 511 6.13 -23.67 15.82
CA PRO A 511 5.93 -24.49 14.63
C PRO A 511 6.09 -23.64 13.37
N ARG A 512 6.66 -24.25 12.33
CA ARG A 512 6.91 -23.59 11.05
C ARG A 512 5.63 -23.50 10.24
N VAL A 513 5.01 -22.33 10.21
CA VAL A 513 3.70 -22.09 9.58
C VAL A 513 3.78 -21.27 8.30
N ARG A 514 4.85 -20.49 8.10
CA ARG A 514 5.14 -19.69 6.90
C ARG A 514 6.56 -19.89 6.37
N THR A 515 7.50 -20.30 7.22
CA THR A 515 8.90 -20.49 6.83
C THR A 515 9.15 -21.72 5.93
N TRP A 516 8.13 -22.52 5.62
CA TRP A 516 8.20 -23.61 4.62
C TRP A 516 7.97 -23.15 3.17
N VAL A 517 7.83 -21.84 2.92
CA VAL A 517 7.46 -21.30 1.59
C VAL A 517 8.35 -21.79 0.45
N ARG A 518 9.66 -21.94 0.70
CA ARG A 518 10.61 -22.45 -0.28
C ARG A 518 10.23 -23.86 -0.74
N GLU A 519 9.93 -24.75 0.19
CA GLU A 519 9.62 -26.15 -0.08
C GLU A 519 8.37 -26.26 -0.97
N TYR A 520 7.33 -25.47 -0.69
CA TYR A 520 6.16 -25.42 -1.57
C TYR A 520 6.49 -24.85 -2.95
N VAL A 521 7.18 -23.70 -3.03
CA VAL A 521 7.45 -23.01 -4.31
C VAL A 521 8.41 -23.78 -5.21
N THR A 522 9.36 -24.53 -4.64
CA THR A 522 10.37 -25.30 -5.39
C THR A 522 9.96 -26.75 -5.66
N SER A 523 8.84 -27.23 -5.12
CA SER A 523 8.35 -28.60 -5.33
C SER A 523 7.89 -28.88 -6.76
N SER A 524 7.32 -27.87 -7.44
CA SER A 524 6.72 -28.01 -8.77
C SER A 524 6.60 -26.64 -9.44
N ASP A 525 6.69 -26.61 -10.77
CA ASP A 525 6.37 -25.41 -11.55
C ASP A 525 4.86 -25.14 -11.63
N LEU A 526 4.01 -26.15 -11.42
CA LEU A 526 2.56 -26.01 -11.34
C LEU A 526 2.08 -26.31 -9.92
N LEU A 527 1.55 -25.28 -9.26
CA LEU A 527 1.15 -25.32 -7.85
C LEU A 527 -0.37 -25.20 -7.72
N LEU A 528 -1.00 -26.11 -6.97
CA LEU A 528 -2.39 -25.94 -6.55
C LEU A 528 -2.43 -25.03 -5.32
N THR A 529 -2.69 -23.74 -5.56
CA THR A 529 -2.71 -22.71 -4.51
C THR A 529 -3.92 -22.87 -3.60
N ASN A 530 -5.13 -23.01 -4.16
CA ASN A 530 -6.33 -23.31 -3.39
C ASN A 530 -7.35 -24.09 -4.24
N LEU A 531 -8.27 -24.76 -3.56
CA LEU A 531 -9.46 -25.40 -4.10
C LEU A 531 -10.49 -25.48 -2.98
N GLN A 532 -11.47 -24.59 -3.01
CA GLN A 532 -12.35 -24.32 -1.88
C GLN A 532 -13.81 -24.39 -2.32
N LEU A 533 -14.62 -25.11 -1.54
CA LEU A 533 -16.08 -25.01 -1.55
C LEU A 533 -16.48 -23.93 -0.55
N THR A 534 -17.29 -22.97 -0.96
CA THR A 534 -17.75 -21.84 -0.15
C THR A 534 -19.27 -21.75 -0.22
N ARG A 535 -19.90 -21.53 0.94
CA ARG A 535 -21.27 -21.07 1.07
C ARG A 535 -21.26 -19.64 1.58
N SER A 536 -21.91 -18.71 0.89
CA SER A 536 -22.07 -17.31 1.34
C SER A 536 -23.55 -16.97 1.47
N ASP A 537 -23.90 -16.30 2.56
CA ASP A 537 -25.28 -15.88 2.85
C ASP A 537 -25.31 -14.48 3.48
N ASN A 538 -26.43 -13.77 3.30
CA ASN A 538 -26.80 -12.56 4.02
C ASN A 538 -28.11 -12.83 4.79
N PRO A 539 -28.06 -13.50 5.96
CA PRO A 539 -29.26 -13.98 6.66
C PRO A 539 -30.15 -12.88 7.23
N ALA A 540 -29.61 -11.67 7.42
CA ALA A 540 -30.34 -10.50 7.87
C ALA A 540 -29.66 -9.24 7.31
N LEU A 541 -30.37 -8.12 7.33
CA LEU A 541 -29.82 -6.80 7.01
C LEU A 541 -28.52 -6.58 7.79
N ASP A 542 -27.47 -6.11 7.10
CA ASP A 542 -26.12 -5.87 7.64
C ASP A 542 -25.33 -7.09 8.13
N TRP A 543 -25.92 -8.29 8.14
CA TRP A 543 -25.28 -9.54 8.57
C TRP A 543 -24.85 -10.38 7.38
N TYR A 544 -23.55 -10.58 7.23
CA TYR A 544 -22.98 -11.43 6.18
C TYR A 544 -22.32 -12.64 6.82
N THR A 545 -22.41 -13.79 6.18
CA THR A 545 -21.82 -15.04 6.67
C THR A 545 -21.20 -15.81 5.52
N GLN A 546 -20.11 -16.51 5.80
CA GLN A 546 -19.57 -17.52 4.91
C GLN A 546 -19.10 -18.75 5.68
N VAL A 547 -19.24 -19.92 5.07
CA VAL A 547 -18.69 -21.20 5.51
C VAL A 547 -17.90 -21.80 4.36
N TYR A 548 -16.69 -22.28 4.63
CA TYR A 548 -15.84 -22.80 3.58
C TYR A 548 -15.03 -24.01 4.02
N GLY A 549 -14.64 -24.83 3.04
CA GLY A 549 -13.82 -26.01 3.27
C GLY A 549 -13.05 -26.45 2.02
N GLY A 550 -11.94 -27.17 2.25
CA GLY A 550 -11.07 -27.67 1.19
C GLY A 550 -9.63 -27.19 1.37
N TYR A 551 -8.95 -26.91 0.26
CA TYR A 551 -7.60 -26.35 0.26
C TYR A 551 -7.75 -24.82 0.29
N LEU A 552 -7.58 -24.24 1.47
CA LEU A 552 -7.87 -22.82 1.72
C LEU A 552 -6.75 -21.92 1.19
N GLU A 553 -5.51 -22.35 1.36
CA GLU A 553 -4.31 -21.69 0.84
C GLU A 553 -3.22 -22.71 0.49
N MET A 554 -2.09 -22.23 -0.04
CA MET A 554 -1.00 -23.08 -0.51
C MET A 554 -0.49 -24.04 0.58
N MET A 555 -0.45 -23.57 1.82
CA MET A 555 0.11 -24.30 2.96
C MET A 555 -0.93 -25.03 3.80
N TYR A 556 -2.22 -24.71 3.70
CA TYR A 556 -3.23 -25.23 4.62
C TYR A 556 -4.52 -25.66 3.91
N ALA A 557 -5.04 -26.79 4.36
CA ALA A 557 -6.38 -27.26 4.07
C ALA A 557 -7.19 -27.29 5.37
N GLY A 558 -8.51 -27.20 5.28
CA GLY A 558 -9.33 -27.17 6.48
C GLY A 558 -10.76 -26.75 6.21
N VAL A 559 -11.43 -26.37 7.30
CA VAL A 559 -12.79 -25.82 7.30
C VAL A 559 -12.82 -24.59 8.18
N GLY A 560 -13.67 -23.63 7.83
CA GLY A 560 -13.84 -22.42 8.62
C GLY A 560 -15.13 -21.68 8.30
N SER A 561 -15.40 -20.67 9.11
CA SER A 561 -16.53 -19.78 8.95
C SER A 561 -16.16 -18.36 9.32
N GLU A 562 -16.79 -17.40 8.67
CA GLU A 562 -16.72 -15.98 9.01
C GLU A 562 -18.14 -15.40 9.12
N VAL A 563 -18.34 -14.54 10.11
CA VAL A 563 -19.53 -13.72 10.26
C VAL A 563 -19.10 -12.26 10.31
N LEU A 564 -19.79 -11.38 9.60
CA LEU A 564 -19.54 -9.94 9.58
C LEU A 564 -20.85 -9.21 9.84
N TYR A 565 -20.84 -8.33 10.84
CA TYR A 565 -21.85 -7.31 11.03
C TYR A 565 -21.31 -5.97 10.54
N ARG A 566 -21.89 -5.45 9.46
CA ARG A 566 -21.49 -4.19 8.82
C ARG A 566 -22.73 -3.33 8.54
N PRO A 567 -23.13 -2.49 9.50
CA PRO A 567 -24.26 -1.58 9.32
C PRO A 567 -24.03 -0.60 8.17
N PHE A 568 -25.00 -0.49 7.28
CA PHE A 568 -24.91 0.44 6.17
C PHE A 568 -24.74 1.90 6.63
N GLY A 569 -23.85 2.64 5.97
CA GLY A 569 -23.58 4.05 6.28
C GLY A 569 -22.94 4.32 7.65
N LYS A 570 -22.50 3.28 8.38
CA LYS A 570 -21.71 3.43 9.61
C LYS A 570 -20.23 3.25 9.33
N SER A 571 -19.41 4.02 10.04
CA SER A 571 -17.96 3.99 9.95
C SER A 571 -17.31 2.78 10.64
N TRP A 572 -18.07 1.74 11.01
CA TRP A 572 -17.51 0.60 11.74
C TRP A 572 -18.16 -0.72 11.33
N ALA A 573 -17.40 -1.81 11.51
CA ALA A 573 -17.87 -3.18 11.32
C ALA A 573 -17.21 -4.13 12.32
N LEU A 574 -17.87 -5.25 12.61
CA LEU A 574 -17.35 -6.32 13.48
C LEU A 574 -17.39 -7.66 12.77
N GLY A 575 -16.23 -8.30 12.65
CA GLY A 575 -16.07 -9.63 12.06
C GLY A 575 -15.61 -10.65 13.08
N LEU A 576 -16.05 -11.89 12.94
CA LEU A 576 -15.57 -13.04 13.68
C LEU A 576 -15.23 -14.17 12.71
N ASP A 577 -14.01 -14.69 12.77
CA ASP A 577 -13.62 -15.91 12.05
C ASP A 577 -13.16 -17.03 12.99
N VAL A 578 -13.42 -18.27 12.58
CA VAL A 578 -12.94 -19.49 13.24
C VAL A 578 -12.58 -20.51 12.17
N ASN A 579 -11.40 -21.11 12.27
CA ASN A 579 -10.87 -22.05 11.30
C ASN A 579 -10.21 -23.22 12.01
N TYR A 580 -10.48 -24.44 11.55
CA TYR A 580 -9.68 -25.61 11.86
C TYR A 580 -8.89 -25.99 10.61
N VAL A 581 -7.56 -25.95 10.69
CA VAL A 581 -6.69 -26.16 9.54
C VAL A 581 -5.61 -27.18 9.85
N LYS A 582 -5.24 -27.93 8.82
CA LYS A 582 -4.11 -28.85 8.80
C LYS A 582 -3.13 -28.41 7.73
N GLN A 583 -1.84 -28.42 8.05
CA GLN A 583 -0.79 -28.07 7.11
C GLN A 583 -0.73 -29.13 6.00
N ARG A 584 -0.60 -28.68 4.75
CA ARG A 584 -0.48 -29.53 3.56
C ARG A 584 0.94 -30.06 3.45
N ASP A 585 1.14 -31.27 2.93
CA ASP A 585 2.49 -31.73 2.64
C ASP A 585 3.07 -30.94 1.45
N TRP A 586 4.34 -30.55 1.53
CA TRP A 586 5.00 -29.74 0.50
C TRP A 586 5.58 -30.56 -0.66
N ASN A 587 5.71 -31.88 -0.51
CA ASN A 587 6.18 -32.78 -1.56
C ASN A 587 5.02 -33.45 -2.31
N ASP A 588 3.88 -33.64 -1.64
CA ASP A 588 2.70 -34.31 -2.19
C ASP A 588 1.42 -33.54 -1.87
N ILE A 589 0.83 -32.95 -2.92
CA ILE A 589 -0.40 -32.16 -2.83
C ILE A 589 -1.61 -32.93 -2.29
N MET A 590 -1.59 -34.27 -2.29
CA MET A 590 -2.68 -35.12 -1.79
C MET A 590 -2.50 -35.51 -0.31
N ARG A 591 -1.38 -35.12 0.30
CA ARG A 591 -1.05 -35.45 1.69
C ARG A 591 -1.11 -34.22 2.59
N MET A 592 -1.29 -34.49 3.87
CA MET A 592 -1.25 -33.49 4.95
C MET A 592 -0.02 -33.75 5.81
N ALA A 593 0.65 -32.69 6.22
CA ALA A 593 1.70 -32.73 7.22
C ALA A 593 1.11 -32.99 8.61
N ASP A 594 1.96 -33.41 9.56
CA ASP A 594 1.57 -33.68 10.94
C ASP A 594 1.55 -32.40 11.78
N TYR A 595 0.71 -31.45 11.37
CA TYR A 595 0.47 -30.21 12.10
C TYR A 595 -0.96 -29.71 11.82
N ASP A 596 -1.74 -29.54 12.88
CA ASP A 596 -3.07 -28.94 12.83
C ASP A 596 -3.23 -27.88 13.92
N VAL A 597 -4.14 -26.93 13.67
CA VAL A 597 -4.38 -25.82 14.57
C VAL A 597 -5.79 -25.27 14.38
N VAL A 598 -6.42 -24.87 15.48
CA VAL A 598 -7.61 -24.01 15.46
C VAL A 598 -7.16 -22.56 15.59
N THR A 599 -7.52 -21.73 14.61
CA THR A 599 -7.27 -20.28 14.58
C THR A 599 -8.58 -19.52 14.53
N GLY A 600 -8.57 -18.24 14.91
CA GLY A 600 -9.77 -17.42 14.87
C GLY A 600 -9.57 -16.07 15.53
N HIS A 601 -10.28 -15.07 15.02
CA HIS A 601 -10.09 -13.67 15.38
C HIS A 601 -11.44 -12.94 15.45
N LEU A 602 -11.59 -12.14 16.51
CA LEU A 602 -12.54 -11.04 16.54
C LEU A 602 -11.86 -9.82 15.93
N THR A 603 -12.45 -9.25 14.89
CA THR A 603 -11.90 -8.12 14.15
C THR A 603 -12.85 -6.94 14.20
N ALA A 604 -12.37 -5.79 14.70
CA ALA A 604 -13.06 -4.53 14.61
C ALA A 604 -12.45 -3.70 13.47
N TYR A 605 -13.33 -3.09 12.67
CA TYR A 605 -12.99 -2.17 11.60
C TYR A 605 -13.58 -0.80 11.95
N TRP A 606 -12.78 0.25 11.80
CA TRP A 606 -13.19 1.61 12.12
C TRP A 606 -12.60 2.60 11.12
N GLU A 607 -13.45 3.24 10.34
CA GLU A 607 -13.13 4.40 9.52
C GLU A 607 -12.97 5.62 10.44
N LEU A 608 -11.79 6.21 10.43
CA LEU A 608 -11.40 7.26 11.37
C LEU A 608 -12.05 8.59 10.95
N PRO A 609 -12.99 9.16 11.74
CA PRO A 609 -13.76 10.34 11.31
C PRO A 609 -12.94 11.63 11.20
N PHE A 610 -11.72 11.63 11.75
CA PHE A 610 -10.81 12.77 11.76
C PHE A 610 -9.78 12.71 10.63
N VAL A 611 -9.80 11.65 9.80
CA VAL A 611 -8.89 11.46 8.67
C VAL A 611 -9.62 10.77 7.52
N GLU A 612 -9.82 11.51 6.45
CA GLU A 612 -10.48 11.00 5.24
C GLU A 612 -9.74 9.80 4.63
N GLY A 613 -10.49 8.76 4.33
CA GLY A 613 -10.01 7.52 3.73
C GLY A 613 -9.19 6.63 4.67
N ALA A 614 -9.04 6.97 5.96
CA ALA A 614 -8.26 6.17 6.90
C ALA A 614 -9.11 5.12 7.63
N VAL A 615 -8.57 3.90 7.72
CA VAL A 615 -9.20 2.76 8.38
C VAL A 615 -8.24 2.16 9.40
N ALA A 616 -8.74 1.96 10.61
CA ALA A 616 -8.11 1.15 11.63
C ALA A 616 -8.79 -0.23 11.70
N LYS A 617 -8.00 -1.28 11.61
CA LYS A 617 -8.42 -2.67 11.76
C LYS A 617 -7.68 -3.29 12.93
N VAL A 618 -8.43 -3.78 13.92
CA VAL A 618 -7.88 -4.43 15.11
C VAL A 618 -8.40 -5.86 15.17
N SER A 619 -7.49 -6.83 15.08
CA SER A 619 -7.81 -8.26 15.14
C SER A 619 -7.25 -8.85 16.44
N VAL A 620 -8.06 -9.51 17.23
CA VAL A 620 -7.66 -10.17 18.49
C VAL A 620 -8.00 -11.65 18.39
N GLY A 621 -7.03 -12.53 18.61
CA GLY A 621 -7.29 -13.95 18.38
C GLY A 621 -6.10 -14.88 18.53
N ARG A 622 -6.24 -16.07 17.93
CA ARG A 622 -5.24 -17.13 17.86
C ARG A 622 -4.76 -17.30 16.43
N TYR A 623 -3.44 -17.27 16.26
CA TYR A 623 -2.74 -17.31 14.97
C TYR A 623 -2.31 -18.74 14.61
N LEU A 624 -1.77 -18.92 13.40
CA LEU A 624 -1.40 -20.23 12.85
C LEU A 624 -0.36 -20.98 13.68
N ALA A 625 0.60 -20.30 14.32
CA ALA A 625 1.57 -20.95 15.18
C ALA A 625 1.00 -21.33 16.57
N GLY A 626 -0.30 -21.11 16.77
CA GLY A 626 -1.01 -21.40 18.01
C GLY A 626 -0.91 -20.29 19.07
N ASP A 627 -0.11 -19.25 18.80
CA ASP A 627 0.07 -18.07 19.63
C ASP A 627 -1.16 -17.17 19.63
N LYS A 628 -1.33 -16.41 20.70
CA LYS A 628 -2.48 -15.51 20.92
C LYS A 628 -2.01 -14.08 20.98
N GLY A 629 -2.73 -13.17 20.33
CA GLY A 629 -2.29 -11.79 20.27
C GLY A 629 -3.26 -10.84 19.59
N VAL A 630 -2.71 -9.69 19.23
CA VAL A 630 -3.41 -8.57 18.62
C VAL A 630 -2.65 -8.10 17.38
N THR A 631 -3.36 -7.94 16.27
CA THR A 631 -2.90 -7.24 15.07
C THR A 631 -3.58 -5.89 15.00
N LEU A 632 -2.79 -4.82 14.94
CA LEU A 632 -3.24 -3.50 14.55
C LEU A 632 -2.81 -3.27 13.10
N ASP A 633 -3.75 -2.89 12.24
CA ASP A 633 -3.54 -2.51 10.85
C ASP A 633 -4.16 -1.12 10.64
N LEU A 634 -3.35 -0.19 10.17
CA LEU A 634 -3.75 1.18 9.84
C LEU A 634 -3.50 1.41 8.36
N SER A 635 -4.52 1.88 7.65
CA SER A 635 -4.41 2.16 6.22
C SER A 635 -5.11 3.45 5.84
N ARG A 636 -4.69 4.03 4.71
CA ARG A 636 -5.31 5.21 4.09
C ARG A 636 -5.57 4.93 2.61
N ARG A 637 -6.78 5.20 2.15
CA ARG A 637 -7.16 5.33 0.74
C ARG A 637 -6.94 6.76 0.27
N PHE A 638 -6.28 6.90 -0.87
CA PHE A 638 -6.08 8.15 -1.60
C PHE A 638 -7.11 8.30 -2.71
N ASP A 639 -7.24 9.49 -3.29
CA ASP A 639 -8.27 9.80 -4.31
C ASP A 639 -8.16 8.91 -5.55
N SER A 640 -6.93 8.55 -5.94
CA SER A 640 -6.69 7.57 -7.02
C SER A 640 -7.20 6.16 -6.70
N GLY A 641 -7.63 5.89 -5.48
CA GLY A 641 -8.02 4.58 -4.97
C GLY A 641 -6.86 3.76 -4.42
N ILE A 642 -5.61 4.20 -4.60
CA ILE A 642 -4.46 3.54 -3.98
C ILE A 642 -4.68 3.49 -2.47
N ILE A 643 -4.41 2.33 -1.85
CA ILE A 643 -4.44 2.17 -0.41
C ILE A 643 -3.01 1.90 0.06
N ALA A 644 -2.50 2.70 0.97
CA ALA A 644 -1.26 2.41 1.68
C ALA A 644 -1.58 2.05 3.13
N GLY A 645 -1.00 0.96 3.64
CA GLY A 645 -1.23 0.52 5.02
C GLY A 645 0.00 -0.07 5.67
N ALA A 646 -0.02 -0.11 6.99
CA ALA A 646 1.00 -0.71 7.83
C ALA A 646 0.34 -1.47 8.97
N PHE A 647 0.92 -2.61 9.33
CA PHE A 647 0.40 -3.45 10.40
C PHE A 647 1.51 -3.92 11.34
N ALA A 648 1.10 -4.22 12.57
CA ALA A 648 1.94 -4.83 13.60
C ALA A 648 1.11 -5.85 14.39
N THR A 649 1.67 -7.04 14.57
CA THR A 649 1.09 -8.13 15.33
C THR A 649 1.95 -8.42 16.55
N LYS A 650 1.40 -8.23 17.75
CA LYS A 650 2.05 -8.60 19.01
C LYS A 650 1.31 -9.77 19.63
N THR A 651 2.03 -10.85 19.91
CA THR A 651 1.47 -12.05 20.52
C THR A 651 2.14 -12.35 21.87
N ASN A 652 1.69 -13.41 22.54
CA ASN A 652 2.25 -13.89 23.80
C ASN A 652 3.65 -14.53 23.66
N VAL A 653 4.21 -14.60 22.45
CA VAL A 653 5.56 -15.09 22.18
C VAL A 653 6.59 -14.05 22.61
N SER A 654 7.60 -14.45 23.36
CA SER A 654 8.68 -13.55 23.77
C SER A 654 9.58 -13.18 22.58
N ALA A 655 10.25 -12.02 22.64
CA ALA A 655 11.20 -11.64 21.59
C ALA A 655 12.37 -12.63 21.44
N ALA A 656 12.72 -13.35 22.51
CA ALA A 656 13.74 -14.38 22.49
C ALA A 656 13.29 -15.61 21.69
N GLU A 657 12.03 -16.03 21.83
CA GLU A 657 11.44 -17.17 21.11
C GLU A 657 11.06 -16.83 19.68
N TYR A 658 10.66 -15.58 19.41
CA TYR A 658 10.33 -15.09 18.07
C TYR A 658 11.59 -15.01 17.18
N GLY A 659 12.72 -14.58 17.76
CA GLY A 659 13.97 -14.36 17.04
C GLY A 659 14.14 -12.92 16.58
N GLU A 660 15.03 -12.71 15.59
CA GLU A 660 15.25 -11.40 14.97
C GLU A 660 13.94 -10.74 14.52
N GLY A 661 13.78 -9.44 14.81
CA GLY A 661 12.59 -8.66 14.46
C GLY A 661 11.53 -8.60 15.56
N SER A 662 11.61 -9.48 16.57
CA SER A 662 10.84 -9.52 17.84
C SER A 662 9.31 -9.67 17.76
N PHE A 663 8.66 -9.27 16.66
CA PHE A 663 7.24 -9.41 16.39
C PHE A 663 6.96 -9.12 14.90
N THR A 664 5.83 -9.61 14.38
CA THR A 664 5.47 -9.45 12.97
C THR A 664 4.99 -8.02 12.70
N LYS A 665 5.53 -7.39 11.67
CA LYS A 665 5.15 -6.05 11.21
C LYS A 665 5.34 -5.95 9.70
N GLY A 666 4.69 -5.00 9.05
CA GLY A 666 4.87 -4.80 7.61
C GLY A 666 4.09 -3.61 7.09
N PHE A 667 4.29 -3.30 5.81
CA PHE A 667 3.49 -2.33 5.08
C PHE A 667 3.09 -2.89 3.73
N TYR A 668 2.07 -2.29 3.14
CA TYR A 668 1.58 -2.67 1.83
C TYR A 668 1.01 -1.47 1.09
N VAL A 669 1.05 -1.55 -0.23
CA VAL A 669 0.37 -0.63 -1.14
C VAL A 669 -0.51 -1.47 -2.06
N SER A 670 -1.82 -1.21 -2.04
CA SER A 670 -2.76 -1.76 -3.00
C SER A 670 -3.05 -0.77 -4.11
N ILE A 671 -2.79 -1.17 -5.34
CA ILE A 671 -2.89 -0.33 -6.54
C ILE A 671 -4.08 -0.83 -7.39
N PRO A 672 -5.09 0.02 -7.64
CA PRO A 672 -6.13 -0.25 -8.62
C PRO A 672 -5.54 -0.48 -10.03
N PHE A 673 -6.02 -1.50 -10.73
CA PHE A 673 -5.48 -1.85 -12.06
C PHE A 673 -5.98 -0.93 -13.18
N ASP A 674 -7.09 -0.21 -12.99
CA ASP A 674 -7.53 0.89 -13.87
C ASP A 674 -6.49 2.02 -13.96
N LEU A 675 -5.61 2.17 -12.96
CA LEU A 675 -4.47 3.08 -13.02
C LEU A 675 -3.30 2.54 -13.84
N LEU A 676 -3.27 1.26 -14.21
CA LEU A 676 -2.11 0.64 -14.89
C LEU A 676 -2.45 0.10 -16.27
N PHE A 677 -3.69 -0.31 -16.48
CA PHE A 677 -4.15 -0.97 -17.69
C PHE A 677 -4.96 -0.03 -18.59
N THR A 678 -5.07 -0.42 -19.86
CA THR A 678 -5.77 0.33 -20.89
C THR A 678 -7.28 0.10 -20.89
N GLU A 679 -7.81 -0.72 -20.00
CA GLU A 679 -9.24 -1.02 -19.89
C GLU A 679 -9.74 -0.73 -18.47
N PRO A 680 -10.98 -0.25 -18.32
CA PRO A 680 -11.58 -0.01 -17.01
C PRO A 680 -11.75 -1.32 -16.24
N THR A 681 -11.37 -1.31 -14.96
CA THR A 681 -11.57 -2.46 -14.09
C THR A 681 -11.66 -2.04 -12.62
N VAL A 682 -12.45 -2.79 -11.85
CA VAL A 682 -12.47 -2.68 -10.38
C VAL A 682 -11.38 -3.52 -9.69
N LYS A 683 -10.60 -4.28 -10.46
CA LYS A 683 -9.54 -5.16 -9.91
C LYS A 683 -8.37 -4.35 -9.35
N ARG A 684 -7.68 -4.95 -8.38
CA ARG A 684 -6.54 -4.35 -7.69
C ARG A 684 -5.41 -5.35 -7.49
N GLY A 685 -4.18 -4.86 -7.52
CA GLY A 685 -3.00 -5.58 -7.05
C GLY A 685 -2.56 -5.08 -5.69
N ALA A 686 -1.73 -5.84 -4.99
CA ALA A 686 -1.08 -5.39 -3.77
C ALA A 686 0.40 -5.77 -3.78
N VAL A 687 1.23 -4.84 -3.33
CA VAL A 687 2.65 -5.05 -3.07
C VAL A 687 2.88 -4.83 -1.59
N GLY A 688 3.40 -5.85 -0.91
CA GLY A 688 3.69 -5.79 0.52
C GLY A 688 5.17 -5.98 0.81
N TRP A 689 5.59 -5.49 1.97
CA TRP A 689 6.88 -5.80 2.57
C TRP A 689 6.69 -6.18 4.04
N VAL A 690 7.26 -7.32 4.40
CA VAL A 690 7.39 -7.80 5.77
C VAL A 690 8.88 -8.02 6.01
N PRO A 691 9.53 -7.27 6.92
CA PRO A 691 10.92 -7.50 7.23
C PRO A 691 11.06 -8.86 7.89
N LEU A 692 11.73 -9.78 7.19
CA LEU A 692 12.04 -11.13 7.67
C LEU A 692 10.77 -11.92 8.07
N THR A 693 10.15 -12.61 7.11
CA THR A 693 8.96 -13.44 7.37
C THR A 693 9.29 -14.54 8.39
N ARG A 694 8.70 -14.45 9.59
CA ARG A 694 8.75 -15.45 10.67
C ARG A 694 7.37 -16.06 10.91
N ASP A 695 7.31 -17.03 11.81
CA ASP A 695 6.13 -17.89 12.02
C ASP A 695 5.11 -17.34 13.05
N GLY A 696 5.52 -16.43 13.94
CA GLY A 696 4.62 -15.84 14.96
C GLY A 696 3.63 -14.82 14.39
N GLY A 697 2.41 -14.74 14.95
CA GLY A 697 1.43 -13.72 14.57
C GLY A 697 0.91 -13.83 13.13
N GLN A 698 0.98 -15.02 12.51
CA GLN A 698 0.57 -15.26 11.12
C GLN A 698 -0.90 -15.69 11.05
N MET A 699 -1.71 -14.92 10.30
CA MET A 699 -3.11 -15.28 10.05
C MET A 699 -3.23 -16.25 8.87
N LEU A 700 -4.30 -17.04 8.85
CA LEU A 700 -4.70 -17.84 7.69
C LEU A 700 -5.05 -16.91 6.53
N GLN A 701 -4.47 -17.11 5.33
CA GLN A 701 -4.94 -16.40 4.15
C GLN A 701 -6.18 -17.11 3.62
N ARG A 702 -7.26 -16.35 3.47
CA ARG A 702 -8.54 -16.83 2.94
C ARG A 702 -8.69 -16.33 1.52
N ARG A 703 -9.36 -17.12 0.67
CA ARG A 703 -9.60 -16.75 -0.73
C ARG A 703 -10.38 -15.43 -0.87
N SER A 704 -11.34 -15.22 0.02
CA SER A 704 -12.11 -13.98 0.17
C SER A 704 -12.41 -13.74 1.65
N SER A 705 -12.49 -12.46 2.03
CA SER A 705 -12.98 -12.05 3.36
C SER A 705 -14.28 -11.26 3.18
N LEU A 706 -15.25 -11.44 4.08
CA LEU A 706 -16.54 -10.75 4.00
C LEU A 706 -16.37 -9.23 4.01
N TYR A 707 -15.39 -8.70 4.76
CA TYR A 707 -15.16 -7.26 4.80
C TYR A 707 -14.73 -6.71 3.43
N GLY A 708 -13.85 -7.44 2.72
CA GLY A 708 -13.44 -7.06 1.37
C GLY A 708 -14.55 -7.28 0.33
N LEU A 709 -15.42 -8.27 0.51
CA LEU A 709 -16.55 -8.51 -0.40
C LEU A 709 -17.66 -7.48 -0.26
N THR A 710 -17.85 -6.92 0.93
CA THR A 710 -18.94 -5.99 1.26
C THR A 710 -18.50 -4.52 1.29
N GLU A 711 -17.33 -4.25 0.74
CA GLU A 711 -16.81 -2.89 0.58
C GLU A 711 -17.70 -2.10 -0.37
N HIS A 712 -18.19 -0.95 0.13
CA HIS A 712 -19.15 -0.09 -0.54
C HIS A 712 -18.64 1.34 -0.55
#